data_AF-B5EGN0-F1
#
_entry.id   AF-B5EGN0-F1
#
_cell.length_a   1.000
_cell.length_b   1.000
_cell.length_c   1.000
_cell.angle_alpha   90.00
_cell.angle_beta   90.00
_cell.angle_gamma   90.00
#
_symmetry.space_group_name_H-M   'P 1'
#
loop_
_entity.id
_entity.type
_entity.pdbx_description
1 polymer ?
#
loop_
_entity_poly.entity_id
_entity_poly.type
_entity_poly.pdbx_seq_one_letter_code
_entity_poly.pdbx_strand_id
1 'polypeptide(L)'
;MKPYHEIFPKADPQFITLEIPRKTGRIPKGNYRFLEQYCTDPGDDCRQLLISAVNEKSRPKANIRFSLDAAGAFTGPYLDPASYQSPYAADLAQAFTDMLNARPEWLQRIQRRYQKVRELADKKPYAGKPFPKPGDIPYQLMPPPELEAVLEESLKHARPGATPSSPAAKPPESGLEPGRGGAPDTKPDAGSATGMQRFVDLYAKAQAAPVGALLAVQEELRRHLLADPFAGEELAALLPPLCRRSPQDDEKIDAALRLLRDMLDFYQVEIEGGRGGARRQMERFQGALARRVMMENQDVDLSLAVVRILSQSRVEPIAELRDAEKRILGTGAGRTDLQGAEAEDLLTGIARSLKAMGVSAPFEGADEILKLSAASDPELRAPVISELMTADDPFLREIATLMLFHPDPAHALEVSRLLVSIEGCRISPETLRRLIIARNWFPIEIRRNVDQAITNARKARVECAPLPKPPALVVYASGIDGSGAQRFQVLLKEGAAFCSCSIVLQEGNGVADSSVNRFTSRAEKDRFIAGLTGGFSYLEQSSPQYLDLRVCQALADGVSNGVAPNHWFVRIAELFGRDRWKGTPLDAGNELLLLRDEIDSLNPALLEESEYLAALEESGEWPVAFPAVLGSWAETGDAVGREVEAAKKGRGSGRDAQAIERVLSNLMEPRRDAWLDRLVVDTLWLRQARNAPLNWQRMYHVAQAVADRTLALKEIPLMSAVARWTVEQYRAKGVGGKEKGKGPR
;
A
#
# COMPACT_ATOMS: atom_id res chain seq x y z
N MET A 1 -5.09 -16.62 8.43
CA MET A 1 -5.84 -17.44 9.39
C MET A 1 -7.31 -17.04 9.36
N LYS A 2 -8.24 -17.96 9.65
CA LYS A 2 -9.70 -17.69 9.66
C LYS A 2 -10.34 -18.13 10.98
N PRO A 3 -11.36 -17.43 11.49
CA PRO A 3 -12.12 -17.85 12.66
C PRO A 3 -12.78 -19.22 12.49
N TYR A 4 -12.81 -20.03 13.55
CA TYR A 4 -13.37 -21.38 13.49
C TYR A 4 -14.83 -21.42 12.99
N HIS A 5 -15.66 -20.46 13.39
CA HIS A 5 -17.07 -20.41 13.01
C HIS A 5 -17.27 -20.01 11.54
N GLU A 6 -16.31 -19.32 10.91
CA GLU A 6 -16.34 -19.07 9.46
C GLU A 6 -15.95 -20.32 8.68
N ILE A 7 -15.02 -21.11 9.22
CA ILE A 7 -14.60 -22.39 8.61
C ILE A 7 -15.71 -23.45 8.74
N PHE A 8 -16.40 -23.47 9.89
CA PHE A 8 -17.51 -24.38 10.17
C PHE A 8 -18.78 -23.62 10.62
N PRO A 9 -19.56 -23.04 9.68
CA PRO A 9 -20.72 -22.19 10.01
C PRO A 9 -21.85 -22.90 10.78
N LYS A 10 -21.91 -24.23 10.72
CA LYS A 10 -22.90 -25.05 11.43
C LYS A 10 -22.42 -25.54 12.80
N ALA A 11 -21.18 -25.24 13.19
CA ALA A 11 -20.67 -25.59 14.50
C ALA A 11 -21.18 -24.61 15.55
N ASP A 12 -21.56 -25.13 16.72
CA ASP A 12 -22.00 -24.32 17.86
C ASP A 12 -20.90 -23.29 18.24
N PRO A 13 -21.19 -21.97 18.24
CA PRO A 13 -20.25 -20.93 18.59
C PRO A 13 -19.98 -20.93 20.10
N GLN A 14 -19.22 -21.93 20.56
CA GLN A 14 -18.72 -21.99 21.93
C GLN A 14 -17.51 -21.07 22.05
N PHE A 15 -17.78 -19.87 22.54
CA PHE A 15 -16.76 -18.89 22.94
C PHE A 15 -16.43 -19.06 24.41
N ILE A 16 -15.16 -18.89 24.76
CA ILE A 16 -14.77 -18.73 26.16
C ILE A 16 -14.86 -17.25 26.49
N THR A 17 -15.68 -16.95 27.50
CA THR A 17 -15.90 -15.58 27.98
C THR A 17 -15.20 -15.41 29.32
N LEU A 18 -14.43 -14.35 29.43
CA LEU A 18 -13.87 -13.81 30.66
C LEU A 18 -14.78 -12.66 31.11
N GLU A 19 -15.47 -12.86 32.22
CA GLU A 19 -16.34 -11.85 32.82
C GLU A 19 -15.55 -11.06 33.86
N ILE A 20 -15.48 -9.73 33.69
CA ILE A 20 -14.78 -8.84 34.61
C ILE A 20 -15.83 -7.92 35.26
N PRO A 21 -16.39 -8.29 36.44
CA PRO A 21 -17.53 -7.59 37.04
C PRO A 21 -17.15 -6.21 37.62
N ARG A 22 -15.87 -5.99 37.92
CA ARG A 22 -15.26 -4.73 38.36
C ARG A 22 -13.87 -4.63 37.74
N LYS A 23 -13.33 -3.43 37.55
CA LYS A 23 -11.99 -3.23 36.98
C LYS A 23 -10.96 -4.08 37.74
N THR A 24 -10.30 -4.99 37.03
CA THR A 24 -9.28 -5.89 37.57
C THR A 24 -7.96 -5.58 36.88
N GLY A 25 -6.97 -5.11 37.63
CA GLY A 25 -5.72 -4.59 37.04
C GLY A 25 -5.99 -3.39 36.11
N ARG A 26 -5.47 -3.43 34.87
CA ARG A 26 -5.75 -2.41 33.85
C ARG A 26 -6.94 -2.78 32.96
N ILE A 27 -7.50 -3.98 33.09
CA ILE A 27 -8.61 -4.43 32.26
C ILE A 27 -9.92 -3.76 32.71
N PRO A 28 -10.62 -3.02 31.83
CA PRO A 28 -11.92 -2.44 32.14
C PRO A 28 -12.97 -3.49 32.45
N LYS A 29 -13.97 -3.12 33.26
CA LYS A 29 -15.18 -3.93 33.50
C LYS A 29 -15.84 -4.30 32.16
N GLY A 30 -16.29 -5.54 32.04
CA GLY A 30 -17.03 -6.04 30.88
C GLY A 30 -16.75 -7.49 30.59
N ASN A 31 -17.43 -8.02 29.58
CA ASN A 31 -17.21 -9.38 29.09
C ASN A 31 -16.25 -9.39 27.89
N TYR A 32 -15.25 -10.25 27.97
CA TYR A 32 -14.25 -10.45 26.92
C TYR A 32 -14.35 -11.87 26.38
N ARG A 33 -14.49 -12.02 25.07
CA ARG A 33 -14.57 -13.33 24.40
C ARG A 33 -13.26 -13.62 23.68
N PHE A 34 -12.75 -14.84 23.83
CA PHE A 34 -11.59 -15.30 23.07
C PHE A 34 -12.05 -16.02 21.80
N LEU A 35 -11.72 -15.44 20.64
CA LEU A 35 -12.03 -15.97 19.33
C LEU A 35 -10.82 -16.71 18.76
N GLU A 36 -11.01 -17.99 18.45
CA GLU A 36 -9.96 -18.86 17.92
C GLU A 36 -9.91 -18.79 16.39
N GLN A 37 -8.73 -18.46 15.83
CA GLN A 37 -8.47 -18.44 14.40
C GLN A 37 -7.37 -19.44 14.01
N TYR A 38 -7.55 -20.09 12.87
CA TYR A 38 -6.73 -21.23 12.42
C TYR A 38 -6.13 -20.98 11.03
N CYS A 39 -4.97 -21.55 10.74
CA CYS A 39 -4.43 -21.57 9.38
C CYS A 39 -5.36 -22.40 8.48
N THR A 40 -5.56 -21.96 7.23
CA THR A 40 -6.38 -22.66 6.21
C THR A 40 -5.61 -22.99 4.96
N ASP A 41 -4.30 -22.76 4.95
CA ASP A 41 -3.46 -22.98 3.77
C ASP A 41 -3.23 -24.49 3.59
N PRO A 42 -3.42 -25.04 2.36
CA PRO A 42 -3.24 -26.46 2.11
C PRO A 42 -1.78 -26.89 2.31
N GLY A 43 -1.56 -27.97 3.06
CA GLY A 43 -0.24 -28.55 3.31
C GLY A 43 0.59 -27.85 4.39
N ASP A 44 0.10 -26.77 5.01
CA ASP A 44 0.76 -26.08 6.11
C ASP A 44 0.34 -26.63 7.48
N ASP A 45 1.25 -27.30 8.22
CA ASP A 45 1.05 -27.72 9.61
C ASP A 45 1.83 -26.83 10.60
N CYS A 46 1.67 -25.51 10.49
CA CYS A 46 2.38 -24.55 11.34
C CYS A 46 2.01 -24.62 12.84
N ARG A 47 0.88 -25.24 13.21
CA ARG A 47 0.40 -25.42 14.60
C ARG A 47 0.28 -24.13 15.41
N GLN A 48 0.21 -23.02 14.70
CA GLN A 48 -0.02 -21.70 15.26
C GLN A 48 -1.50 -21.35 15.17
N LEU A 49 -1.99 -20.69 16.22
CA LEU A 49 -3.30 -20.08 16.29
C LEU A 49 -3.16 -18.59 16.57
N LEU A 50 -4.12 -17.83 16.08
CA LEU A 50 -4.33 -16.46 16.49
C LEU A 50 -5.60 -16.41 17.34
N ILE A 51 -5.47 -15.88 18.55
CA ILE A 51 -6.56 -15.72 19.49
C ILE A 51 -6.87 -14.23 19.64
N SER A 52 -8.06 -13.82 19.21
CA SER A 52 -8.52 -12.44 19.38
C SER A 52 -9.41 -12.32 20.60
N ALA A 53 -8.95 -11.61 21.63
CA ALA A 53 -9.76 -11.22 22.77
C ALA A 53 -10.61 -10.01 22.36
N VAL A 54 -11.92 -10.19 22.19
CA VAL A 54 -12.85 -9.12 21.81
C VAL A 54 -13.73 -8.73 22.99
N ASN A 55 -14.13 -7.47 23.07
CA ASN A 55 -15.12 -7.04 24.07
C ASN A 55 -16.57 -7.35 23.63
N GLU A 56 -17.56 -6.97 24.43
CA GLU A 56 -18.99 -7.13 24.14
C GLU A 56 -19.44 -6.53 22.81
N LYS A 57 -18.73 -5.51 22.31
CA LYS A 57 -18.97 -4.88 21.00
C LYS A 57 -18.23 -5.58 19.85
N SER A 58 -17.71 -6.79 20.08
CA SER A 58 -16.89 -7.57 19.14
C SER A 58 -15.64 -6.85 18.62
N ARG A 59 -15.15 -5.81 19.32
CA ARG A 59 -13.93 -5.09 18.96
C ARG A 59 -12.71 -5.82 19.56
N PRO A 60 -11.66 -6.14 18.78
CA PRO A 60 -10.45 -6.77 19.31
C PRO A 60 -9.72 -5.84 20.29
N LYS A 61 -9.31 -6.39 21.42
CA LYS A 61 -8.60 -5.72 22.52
C LYS A 61 -7.24 -6.35 22.80
N ALA A 62 -7.07 -7.63 22.50
CA ALA A 62 -5.76 -8.27 22.44
C ALA A 62 -5.76 -9.29 21.31
N ASN A 63 -4.65 -9.40 20.59
CA ASN A 63 -4.41 -10.46 19.62
C ASN A 63 -3.20 -11.28 20.09
N ILE A 64 -3.42 -12.56 20.36
CA ILE A 64 -2.47 -13.43 21.05
C ILE A 64 -2.13 -14.56 20.10
N ARG A 65 -0.85 -14.69 19.74
CA ARG A 65 -0.37 -15.87 19.03
C ARG A 65 -0.15 -17.00 20.02
N PHE A 66 -0.53 -18.20 19.61
CA PHE A 66 -0.51 -19.38 20.46
C PHE A 66 -0.08 -20.61 19.67
N SER A 67 1.01 -21.25 20.08
CA SER A 67 1.49 -22.50 19.48
C SER A 67 0.95 -23.72 20.23
N LEU A 68 0.64 -24.78 19.47
CA LEU A 68 0.30 -26.11 20.03
C LEU A 68 1.51 -27.03 20.20
N ASP A 69 2.73 -26.57 19.94
CA ASP A 69 3.95 -27.36 20.12
C ASP A 69 4.49 -27.26 21.55
N ALA A 70 4.97 -28.40 22.06
CA ALA A 70 5.44 -28.56 23.45
C ALA A 70 6.82 -27.95 23.71
N ALA A 71 7.58 -27.66 22.66
CA ALA A 71 8.93 -27.12 22.73
C ALA A 71 9.21 -26.26 21.49
N GLY A 72 9.87 -25.13 21.71
CA GLY A 72 10.26 -24.17 20.68
C GLY A 72 10.24 -22.71 21.11
N ALA A 73 10.78 -21.83 20.26
CA ALA A 73 10.82 -20.37 20.46
C ALA A 73 9.41 -19.77 20.46
N PHE A 74 8.42 -20.49 19.93
CA PHE A 74 7.01 -20.11 19.96
C PHE A 74 6.20 -20.84 21.04
N THR A 75 6.83 -21.57 21.96
CA THR A 75 6.12 -22.26 23.05
C THR A 75 5.53 -21.25 24.02
N GLY A 76 4.20 -21.13 24.01
CA GLY A 76 3.44 -20.27 24.90
C GLY A 76 2.64 -19.18 24.17
N PRO A 77 1.64 -18.58 24.84
CA PRO A 77 0.96 -17.41 24.32
C PRO A 77 1.88 -16.19 24.32
N TYR A 78 1.83 -15.37 23.27
CA TYR A 78 2.47 -14.06 23.21
C TYR A 78 1.63 -13.06 22.41
N LEU A 79 1.79 -11.76 22.66
CA LEU A 79 1.05 -10.74 21.92
C LEU A 79 1.55 -10.62 20.49
N ASP A 80 0.63 -10.63 19.52
CA ASP A 80 0.95 -10.45 18.11
C ASP A 80 1.40 -9.00 17.85
N PRO A 81 2.66 -8.75 17.45
CA PRO A 81 3.17 -7.41 17.25
C PRO A 81 2.58 -6.72 16.00
N ALA A 82 2.04 -7.51 15.06
CA ALA A 82 1.47 -7.02 13.80
C ALA A 82 0.00 -6.61 13.90
N SER A 83 -0.66 -6.92 15.01
CA SER A 83 -2.08 -6.63 15.23
C SER A 83 -2.27 -5.51 16.24
N TYR A 84 -3.40 -4.81 16.17
CA TYR A 84 -3.79 -3.85 17.20
C TYR A 84 -3.81 -4.51 18.59
N GLN A 85 -3.18 -3.84 19.56
CA GLN A 85 -3.17 -4.20 20.97
C GLN A 85 -3.70 -3.03 21.80
N SER A 86 -4.67 -3.29 22.69
CA SER A 86 -5.10 -2.27 23.65
C SER A 86 -4.04 -2.04 24.74
N PRO A 87 -4.08 -0.93 25.49
CA PRO A 87 -3.16 -0.67 26.59
C PRO A 87 -3.17 -1.70 27.73
N TYR A 88 -4.17 -2.57 27.77
CA TYR A 88 -4.35 -3.65 28.75
C TYR A 88 -4.31 -5.05 28.08
N ALA A 89 -3.77 -5.14 26.85
CA ALA A 89 -3.66 -6.39 26.12
C ALA A 89 -2.77 -7.42 26.83
N ALA A 90 -1.70 -6.96 27.51
CA ALA A 90 -0.84 -7.84 28.29
C ALA A 90 -1.60 -8.53 29.44
N ASP A 91 -2.46 -7.79 30.15
CA ASP A 91 -3.30 -8.34 31.21
C ASP A 91 -4.34 -9.33 30.66
N LEU A 92 -4.89 -9.07 29.45
CA LEU A 92 -5.80 -10.01 28.76
C LEU A 92 -5.08 -11.29 28.28
N ALA A 93 -3.84 -11.16 27.80
CA ALA A 93 -3.02 -12.30 27.40
C ALA A 93 -2.59 -13.13 28.60
N GLN A 94 -2.30 -12.48 29.73
CA GLN A 94 -2.08 -13.16 31.00
C GLN A 94 -3.34 -13.91 31.44
N ALA A 95 -4.51 -13.26 31.43
CA ALA A 95 -5.77 -13.91 31.78
C ALA A 95 -6.11 -15.09 30.85
N PHE A 96 -5.84 -14.97 29.55
CA PHE A 96 -5.94 -16.08 28.59
C PHE A 96 -5.04 -17.26 28.99
N THR A 97 -3.79 -16.97 29.32
CA THR A 97 -2.79 -17.96 29.74
C THR A 97 -3.21 -18.66 31.04
N ASP A 98 -3.66 -17.90 32.03
CA ASP A 98 -4.15 -18.43 33.30
C ASP A 98 -5.38 -19.33 33.11
N MET A 99 -6.31 -18.91 32.24
CA MET A 99 -7.48 -19.70 31.91
C MET A 99 -7.15 -20.98 31.13
N LEU A 100 -6.14 -20.96 30.25
CA LEU A 100 -5.64 -22.17 29.57
C LEU A 100 -5.05 -23.16 30.58
N ASN A 101 -4.24 -22.68 31.52
CA ASN A 101 -3.64 -23.52 32.58
C ASN A 101 -4.68 -24.09 33.54
N ALA A 102 -5.72 -23.31 33.87
CA ALA A 102 -6.78 -23.72 34.78
C ALA A 102 -7.82 -24.68 34.15
N ARG A 103 -7.88 -24.77 32.82
CA ARG A 103 -8.94 -25.52 32.09
C ARG A 103 -8.35 -26.45 31.02
N PRO A 104 -7.81 -27.63 31.41
CA PRO A 104 -7.23 -28.60 30.48
C PRO A 104 -8.19 -29.03 29.35
N GLU A 105 -9.50 -29.08 29.62
CA GLU A 105 -10.55 -29.40 28.66
C GLU A 105 -10.68 -28.36 27.54
N TRP A 106 -10.33 -27.10 27.81
CA TRP A 106 -10.33 -26.04 26.79
C TRP A 106 -9.21 -26.26 25.79
N LEU A 107 -8.00 -26.60 26.25
CA LEU A 107 -6.90 -26.94 25.36
C LEU A 107 -7.23 -28.15 24.48
N GLN A 108 -7.83 -29.20 25.04
CA GLN A 108 -8.29 -30.37 24.26
C GLN A 108 -9.29 -29.97 23.17
N ARG A 109 -10.13 -28.97 23.44
CA ARG A 109 -11.06 -28.44 22.43
C ARG A 109 -10.31 -27.73 21.31
N ILE A 110 -9.34 -26.88 21.63
CA ILE A 110 -8.51 -26.17 20.64
C ILE A 110 -7.76 -27.17 19.75
N GLN A 111 -7.13 -28.20 20.34
CA GLN A 111 -6.42 -29.26 19.63
C GLN A 111 -7.35 -30.03 18.67
N ARG A 112 -8.54 -30.43 19.12
CA ARG A 112 -9.54 -31.11 18.26
C ARG A 112 -10.04 -30.22 17.13
N ARG A 113 -10.24 -28.92 17.39
CA ARG A 113 -10.65 -27.95 16.38
C ARG A 113 -9.55 -27.75 15.32
N TYR A 114 -8.29 -27.69 15.74
CA TYR A 114 -7.15 -27.63 14.83
C TYR A 114 -7.11 -28.84 13.90
N GLN A 115 -7.26 -30.06 14.43
CA GLN A 115 -7.32 -31.29 13.62
C GLN A 115 -8.40 -31.21 12.55
N LYS A 116 -9.63 -30.84 12.93
CA LYS A 116 -10.74 -30.69 11.98
C LYS A 116 -10.46 -29.66 10.89
N VAL A 117 -9.82 -28.54 11.23
CA VAL A 117 -9.43 -27.51 10.24
C VAL A 117 -8.39 -28.07 9.27
N ARG A 118 -7.38 -28.81 9.76
CA ARG A 118 -6.38 -29.45 8.89
C ARG A 118 -6.99 -30.52 7.99
N GLU A 119 -7.89 -31.35 8.53
CA GLU A 119 -8.60 -32.36 7.74
C GLU A 119 -9.41 -31.73 6.60
N LEU A 120 -10.06 -30.59 6.86
CA LEU A 120 -10.80 -29.85 5.85
C LEU A 120 -9.90 -29.20 4.81
N ALA A 121 -8.81 -28.54 5.24
CA ALA A 121 -7.90 -27.84 4.34
C ALA A 121 -7.10 -28.79 3.44
N ASP A 122 -6.64 -29.91 4.01
CA ASP A 122 -5.81 -30.89 3.30
C ASP A 122 -6.63 -32.00 2.61
N LYS A 123 -7.94 -32.06 2.86
CA LYS A 123 -8.87 -33.07 2.34
C LYS A 123 -8.45 -34.52 2.64
N LYS A 124 -7.76 -34.73 3.76
CA LYS A 124 -7.28 -36.05 4.24
C LYS A 124 -7.27 -36.07 5.77
N PRO A 125 -7.32 -37.26 6.42
CA PRO A 125 -7.19 -37.36 7.87
C PRO A 125 -5.90 -36.68 8.37
N TYR A 126 -5.97 -36.02 9.52
CA TYR A 126 -4.81 -35.35 10.08
C TYR A 126 -3.73 -36.37 10.46
N ALA A 127 -2.56 -36.28 9.83
CA ALA A 127 -1.43 -37.19 10.02
C ALA A 127 -0.20 -36.49 10.65
N GLY A 128 -0.40 -35.32 11.27
CA GLY A 128 0.68 -34.59 11.95
C GLY A 128 1.12 -35.26 13.26
N LYS A 129 2.25 -34.81 13.82
CA LYS A 129 2.73 -35.24 15.16
C LYS A 129 1.62 -35.13 16.21
N PRO A 130 1.55 -36.05 17.19
CA PRO A 130 0.56 -35.99 18.26
C PRO A 130 0.66 -34.68 19.04
N PHE A 131 -0.49 -34.15 19.46
CA PHE A 131 -0.50 -32.99 20.35
C PHE A 131 -0.02 -33.37 21.74
N PRO A 132 0.69 -32.47 22.42
CA PRO A 132 1.03 -32.66 23.82
C PRO A 132 -0.22 -32.75 24.71
N LYS A 133 -0.12 -33.54 25.79
CA LYS A 133 -1.23 -33.73 26.71
C LYS A 133 -1.51 -32.44 27.49
N PRO A 134 -2.78 -32.10 27.71
CA PRO A 134 -3.14 -30.99 28.58
C PRO A 134 -2.56 -31.16 29.99
N GLY A 135 -1.91 -30.10 30.50
CA GLY A 135 -1.23 -30.10 31.79
C GLY A 135 0.28 -30.37 31.70
N ASP A 136 0.78 -30.94 30.59
CA ASP A 136 2.20 -31.29 30.42
C ASP A 136 3.02 -30.16 29.73
N ILE A 137 2.41 -29.00 29.47
CA ILE A 137 3.03 -27.89 28.71
C ILE A 137 3.05 -26.65 29.60
N PRO A 138 4.22 -26.02 29.83
CA PRO A 138 4.28 -24.75 30.53
C PRO A 138 3.75 -23.64 29.63
N TYR A 139 2.52 -23.17 29.89
CA TYR A 139 2.01 -21.96 29.25
C TYR A 139 2.27 -20.77 30.17
N GLN A 140 3.35 -20.06 29.88
CA GLN A 140 3.65 -18.76 30.46
C GLN A 140 3.51 -17.71 29.36
N LEU A 141 3.12 -16.48 29.73
CA LEU A 141 3.07 -15.38 28.78
C LEU A 141 4.50 -15.04 28.38
N MET A 142 4.84 -15.29 27.12
CA MET A 142 6.19 -15.04 26.61
C MET A 142 6.26 -13.66 25.94
N PRO A 143 7.42 -12.98 25.99
CA PRO A 143 7.68 -11.91 25.05
C PRO A 143 7.68 -12.47 23.61
N PRO A 144 7.39 -11.64 22.60
CA PRO A 144 7.52 -12.06 21.22
C PRO A 144 8.93 -12.61 20.97
N PRO A 145 9.07 -13.74 20.25
CA PRO A 145 10.37 -14.36 20.10
C PRO A 145 11.30 -13.49 19.25
N GLU A 146 12.57 -13.43 19.66
CA GLU A 146 13.61 -12.68 18.95
C GLU A 146 13.92 -13.37 17.61
N LEU A 147 14.03 -12.56 16.56
CA LEU A 147 14.15 -13.01 15.17
C LEU A 147 15.28 -14.02 14.95
N GLU A 148 16.40 -13.86 15.66
CA GLU A 148 17.56 -14.78 15.59
C GLU A 148 17.25 -16.17 16.16
N ALA A 149 16.52 -16.25 17.28
CA ALA A 149 16.10 -17.52 17.87
C ALA A 149 15.08 -18.26 17.00
N VAL A 150 14.18 -17.52 16.33
CA VAL A 150 13.18 -18.05 15.39
C VAL A 150 13.83 -18.68 14.15
N LEU A 151 14.88 -18.03 13.63
CA LEU A 151 15.63 -18.49 12.46
C LEU A 151 16.44 -19.76 12.79
N GLU A 152 17.11 -19.79 13.95
CA GLU A 152 17.85 -20.98 14.39
C GLU A 152 16.95 -22.21 14.59
N GLU A 153 15.74 -22.01 15.10
CA GLU A 153 14.83 -23.11 15.37
C GLU A 153 14.19 -23.70 14.10
N SER A 154 13.86 -22.83 13.14
CA SER A 154 13.35 -23.25 11.83
C SER A 154 14.37 -24.08 11.05
N LEU A 155 15.66 -23.77 11.20
CA LEU A 155 16.77 -24.50 10.57
C LEU A 155 17.00 -25.90 11.17
N LYS A 156 16.70 -26.10 12.47
CA LYS A 156 16.79 -27.42 13.13
C LYS A 156 15.78 -28.43 12.56
N HIS A 157 14.64 -27.95 12.06
CA HIS A 157 13.55 -28.78 11.55
C HIS A 157 13.62 -29.02 10.03
N ALA A 158 14.54 -28.36 9.32
CA ALA A 158 14.62 -28.37 7.87
C ALA A 158 15.65 -29.35 7.27
N ARG A 159 16.27 -30.25 8.07
CA ARG A 159 17.12 -31.34 7.52
C ARG A 159 16.29 -32.59 7.23
N PRO A 160 16.05 -32.97 5.95
CA PRO A 160 15.54 -34.29 5.63
C PRO A 160 16.71 -35.27 5.63
N GLY A 161 16.66 -36.31 6.48
CA GLY A 161 17.56 -37.47 6.37
C GLY A 161 18.47 -37.76 7.56
N ALA A 162 17.97 -37.75 8.79
CA ALA A 162 18.62 -38.46 9.89
C ALA A 162 17.60 -39.35 10.60
N THR A 163 17.74 -40.66 10.44
CA THR A 163 17.01 -41.68 11.18
C THR A 163 17.38 -41.61 12.68
N PRO A 164 16.41 -41.82 13.60
CA PRO A 164 16.68 -41.78 15.03
C PRO A 164 17.28 -43.11 15.49
N SER A 165 18.56 -43.11 15.89
CA SER A 165 19.12 -44.21 16.69
C SER A 165 18.76 -44.03 18.17
N SER A 166 18.05 -45.02 18.70
CA SER A 166 17.70 -45.18 20.13
C SER A 166 18.94 -45.50 21.01
N PRO A 167 18.81 -45.44 22.36
CA PRO A 167 19.83 -44.91 23.25
C PRO A 167 20.89 -45.94 23.70
N ALA A 168 22.13 -45.49 23.82
CA ALA A 168 23.19 -46.22 24.51
C ALA A 168 23.47 -45.60 25.89
N ALA A 169 23.62 -46.49 26.86
CA ALA A 169 23.76 -46.23 28.28
C ALA A 169 25.06 -45.48 28.67
N LYS A 170 25.02 -44.86 29.85
CA LYS A 170 26.16 -44.27 30.57
C LYS A 170 27.34 -45.24 30.70
N PRO A 171 28.57 -44.70 30.81
CA PRO A 171 29.37 -44.95 32.01
C PRO A 171 29.97 -43.67 32.63
N PRO A 172 30.60 -43.75 33.83
CA PRO A 172 30.63 -42.68 34.82
C PRO A 172 31.96 -41.89 34.89
N GLU A 173 31.91 -40.90 35.77
CA GLU A 173 32.93 -39.95 36.23
C GLU A 173 34.36 -40.50 36.43
N SER A 174 35.34 -39.66 36.08
CA SER A 174 36.63 -39.33 36.75
C SER A 174 37.45 -38.57 35.70
N GLY A 175 38.16 -37.47 35.93
CA GLY A 175 38.86 -36.92 37.07
C GLY A 175 40.21 -36.39 36.51
N LEU A 176 40.66 -35.23 37.00
CA LEU A 176 42.02 -34.64 36.87
C LEU A 176 42.37 -33.79 35.63
N GLU A 177 42.65 -32.50 35.89
CA GLU A 177 43.59 -31.63 35.14
C GLU A 177 45.07 -32.10 35.36
N PRO A 178 46.17 -31.42 34.89
CA PRO A 178 46.32 -30.21 34.06
C PRO A 178 47.46 -30.25 32.97
N GLY A 179 47.48 -29.24 32.08
CA GLY A 179 48.73 -28.53 31.73
C GLY A 179 49.36 -28.64 30.32
N ARG A 180 49.77 -27.46 29.84
CA ARG A 180 50.81 -27.10 28.83
C ARG A 180 50.46 -27.02 27.34
N GLY A 181 50.37 -25.77 26.85
CA GLY A 181 51.40 -25.17 26.00
C GLY A 181 51.30 -25.35 24.47
N GLY A 182 50.96 -24.26 23.76
CA GLY A 182 51.21 -24.10 22.32
C GLY A 182 50.36 -23.01 21.68
N ALA A 183 50.97 -21.87 21.35
CA ALA A 183 50.45 -20.85 20.43
C ALA A 183 51.15 -20.98 19.07
N PRO A 184 50.75 -20.26 18.01
CA PRO A 184 49.40 -19.87 17.57
C PRO A 184 49.14 -20.36 16.14
N ASP A 185 47.92 -20.78 15.81
CA ASP A 185 47.48 -20.86 14.41
C ASP A 185 46.21 -20.03 14.24
N THR A 186 46.41 -18.86 13.67
CA THR A 186 45.38 -17.96 13.16
C THR A 186 44.49 -18.69 12.16
N LYS A 187 43.26 -19.00 12.57
CA LYS A 187 42.11 -19.08 11.66
C LYS A 187 41.23 -17.86 11.94
N PRO A 188 40.81 -17.11 10.90
CA PRO A 188 39.95 -15.96 11.09
C PRO A 188 38.56 -16.44 11.55
N ASP A 189 38.11 -15.91 12.68
CA ASP A 189 36.74 -16.08 13.16
C ASP A 189 35.74 -15.54 12.13
N ALA A 190 34.69 -16.32 11.86
CA ALA A 190 33.54 -15.91 11.06
C ALA A 190 32.71 -14.89 11.86
N GLY A 191 33.04 -13.60 11.69
CA GLY A 191 32.38 -12.49 12.36
C GLY A 191 30.92 -12.30 11.96
N SER A 192 30.09 -11.92 12.92
CA SER A 192 28.69 -11.51 12.71
C SER A 192 28.61 -10.30 11.77
N ALA A 193 27.82 -10.39 10.70
CA ALA A 193 27.57 -9.26 9.81
C ALA A 193 26.89 -8.09 10.57
N THR A 194 27.39 -6.87 10.40
CA THR A 194 26.84 -5.63 10.99
C THR A 194 26.31 -4.71 9.88
N GLY A 195 25.39 -3.79 10.23
CA GLY A 195 24.86 -2.77 9.30
C GLY A 195 24.03 -3.34 8.14
N MET A 196 24.16 -2.74 6.95
CA MET A 196 23.40 -3.12 5.75
C MET A 196 23.75 -4.52 5.21
N GLN A 197 24.92 -5.06 5.55
CA GLN A 197 25.30 -6.44 5.21
C GLN A 197 24.38 -7.46 5.89
N ARG A 198 23.95 -7.18 7.13
CA ARG A 198 22.96 -8.00 7.86
C ARG A 198 21.63 -8.03 7.10
N PHE A 199 21.20 -6.90 6.54
CA PHE A 199 19.96 -6.85 5.77
C PHE A 199 20.05 -7.61 4.45
N VAL A 200 21.18 -7.55 3.75
CA VAL A 200 21.41 -8.39 2.55
C VAL A 200 21.27 -9.88 2.90
N ASP A 201 21.89 -10.33 3.99
CA ASP A 201 21.79 -11.72 4.44
C ASP A 201 20.36 -12.09 4.89
N LEU A 202 19.63 -11.17 5.51
CA LEU A 202 18.22 -11.37 5.89
C LEU A 202 17.31 -11.48 4.67
N TYR A 203 17.50 -10.64 3.65
CA TYR A 203 16.74 -10.70 2.39
C TYR A 203 17.03 -11.99 1.61
N ALA A 204 18.29 -12.43 1.58
CA ALA A 204 18.68 -13.69 0.95
C ALA A 204 18.01 -14.89 1.65
N LYS A 205 18.03 -14.90 3.00
CA LYS A 205 17.37 -15.95 3.80
C LYS A 205 15.84 -15.91 3.68
N ALA A 206 15.24 -14.73 3.53
CA ALA A 206 13.79 -14.56 3.40
C ALA A 206 13.26 -15.02 2.02
N GLN A 207 14.11 -15.14 1.00
CA GLN A 207 13.71 -15.57 -0.35
C GLN A 207 13.10 -16.99 -0.38
N ALA A 208 13.52 -17.86 0.54
CA ALA A 208 13.00 -19.23 0.69
C ALA A 208 11.94 -19.37 1.82
N ALA A 209 11.57 -18.27 2.49
CA ALA A 209 10.69 -18.26 3.66
C ALA A 209 9.26 -17.82 3.32
N PRO A 210 8.27 -18.09 4.19
CA PRO A 210 6.90 -17.60 4.01
C PRO A 210 6.84 -16.07 3.93
N VAL A 211 5.88 -15.53 3.18
CA VAL A 211 5.70 -14.07 2.91
C VAL A 211 5.74 -13.20 4.17
N GLY A 212 5.29 -13.71 5.31
CA GLY A 212 5.35 -13.00 6.60
C GLY A 212 6.77 -12.69 7.10
N ALA A 213 7.77 -13.49 6.73
CA ALA A 213 9.17 -13.25 7.08
C ALA A 213 9.74 -12.05 6.31
N LEU A 214 9.41 -11.92 5.02
CA LEU A 214 9.83 -10.77 4.21
C LEU A 214 9.23 -9.46 4.72
N LEU A 215 7.94 -9.46 5.09
CA LEU A 215 7.28 -8.28 5.68
C LEU A 215 7.90 -7.86 7.01
N ALA A 216 8.32 -8.81 7.85
CA ALA A 216 9.01 -8.51 9.11
C ALA A 216 10.40 -7.89 8.87
N VAL A 217 11.14 -8.41 7.89
CA VAL A 217 12.45 -7.86 7.49
C VAL A 217 12.30 -6.45 6.91
N GLN A 218 11.26 -6.20 6.10
CA GLN A 218 10.94 -4.86 5.58
C GLN A 218 10.61 -3.86 6.69
N GLU A 219 9.86 -4.28 7.71
CA GLU A 219 9.52 -3.39 8.83
C GLU A 219 10.73 -3.09 9.74
N GLU A 220 11.65 -4.04 9.90
CA GLU A 220 12.92 -3.81 10.57
C GLU A 220 13.85 -2.91 9.74
N LEU A 221 13.89 -3.10 8.42
CA LEU A 221 14.61 -2.21 7.50
C LEU A 221 14.11 -0.78 7.66
N ARG A 222 12.80 -0.54 7.63
CA ARG A 222 12.22 0.80 7.84
C ARG A 222 12.68 1.43 9.15
N ARG A 223 12.61 0.68 10.26
CA ARG A 223 13.10 1.16 11.56
C ARG A 223 14.59 1.50 11.52
N HIS A 224 15.39 0.71 10.82
CA HIS A 224 16.82 0.98 10.65
C HIS A 224 17.09 2.23 9.81
N LEU A 225 16.42 2.39 8.66
CA LEU A 225 16.54 3.58 7.80
C LEU A 225 16.10 4.87 8.52
N LEU A 226 15.14 4.76 9.44
CA LEU A 226 14.72 5.88 10.28
C LEU A 226 15.75 6.23 11.37
N ALA A 227 16.50 5.24 11.85
CA ALA A 227 17.49 5.42 12.89
C ALA A 227 18.88 5.81 12.34
N ASP A 228 19.24 5.34 11.15
CA ASP A 228 20.54 5.53 10.54
C ASP A 228 20.46 6.36 9.23
N PRO A 229 20.88 7.63 9.26
CA PRO A 229 20.86 8.50 8.09
C PRO A 229 21.94 8.19 7.04
N PHE A 230 22.82 7.20 7.27
CA PHE A 230 23.91 6.78 6.37
C PHE A 230 23.67 5.41 5.72
N ALA A 231 22.59 4.69 6.08
CA ALA A 231 22.30 3.35 5.59
C ALA A 231 22.29 3.24 4.05
N GLY A 232 21.85 4.28 3.34
CA GLY A 232 21.90 4.33 1.87
C GLY A 232 23.33 4.30 1.32
N GLU A 233 24.24 5.08 1.91
CA GLU A 233 25.65 5.09 1.50
C GLU A 233 26.34 3.76 1.81
N GLU A 234 25.97 3.13 2.92
CA GLU A 234 26.48 1.81 3.30
C GLU A 234 26.06 0.75 2.28
N LEU A 235 24.78 0.68 1.90
CA LEU A 235 24.33 -0.26 0.88
C LEU A 235 25.03 -0.01 -0.47
N ALA A 236 25.15 1.25 -0.90
CA ALA A 236 25.85 1.59 -2.14
C ALA A 236 27.32 1.13 -2.15
N ALA A 237 27.99 1.15 -0.99
CA ALA A 237 29.35 0.64 -0.85
C ALA A 237 29.44 -0.90 -0.82
N LEU A 238 28.38 -1.59 -0.40
CA LEU A 238 28.31 -3.05 -0.34
C LEU A 238 28.02 -3.70 -1.71
N LEU A 239 27.32 -3.02 -2.61
CA LEU A 239 26.92 -3.58 -3.90
C LEU A 239 28.12 -4.04 -4.78
N PRO A 240 29.16 -3.23 -5.04
CA PRO A 240 30.30 -3.66 -5.87
C PRO A 240 31.09 -4.88 -5.35
N PRO A 241 31.45 -4.98 -4.05
CA PRO A 241 32.19 -6.15 -3.56
C PRO A 241 31.34 -7.43 -3.49
N LEU A 242 30.00 -7.33 -3.45
CA LEU A 242 29.11 -8.50 -3.53
C LEU A 242 29.11 -9.13 -4.92
N CYS A 243 29.19 -8.33 -5.99
CA CYS A 243 29.21 -8.83 -7.38
C CYS A 243 30.56 -9.39 -7.85
N ARG A 244 31.66 -9.11 -7.14
CA ARG A 244 33.01 -9.64 -7.48
C ARG A 244 33.28 -11.06 -6.98
N ARG A 245 32.33 -11.68 -6.26
CA ARG A 245 32.49 -13.01 -5.67
C ARG A 245 31.71 -14.06 -6.46
N SER A 246 32.20 -15.30 -6.38
CA SER A 246 31.85 -16.52 -7.13
C SER A 246 30.36 -16.68 -7.53
N PRO A 247 30.01 -17.46 -8.59
CA PRO A 247 28.63 -17.79 -9.00
C PRO A 247 27.71 -18.43 -7.92
N GLN A 248 28.20 -18.61 -6.69
CA GLN A 248 27.41 -19.02 -5.52
C GLN A 248 26.79 -17.83 -4.77
N ASP A 249 27.07 -16.58 -5.18
CA ASP A 249 26.56 -15.35 -4.56
C ASP A 249 25.38 -14.70 -5.32
N ASP A 250 24.88 -15.31 -6.40
CA ASP A 250 23.76 -14.79 -7.21
C ASP A 250 22.50 -14.48 -6.35
N GLU A 251 22.19 -15.34 -5.37
CA GLU A 251 21.08 -15.11 -4.43
C GLU A 251 21.28 -13.88 -3.54
N LYS A 252 22.54 -13.59 -3.15
CA LYS A 252 22.88 -12.41 -2.35
C LYS A 252 22.87 -11.14 -3.17
N ILE A 253 23.28 -11.22 -4.43
CA ILE A 253 23.20 -10.11 -5.38
C ILE A 253 21.73 -9.76 -5.61
N ASP A 254 20.88 -10.75 -5.91
CA ASP A 254 19.44 -10.54 -6.06
C ASP A 254 18.78 -10.00 -4.78
N ALA A 255 19.19 -10.47 -3.60
CA ALA A 255 18.74 -9.96 -2.32
C ALA A 255 19.14 -8.50 -2.10
N ALA A 256 20.37 -8.12 -2.43
CA ALA A 256 20.86 -6.75 -2.32
C ALA A 256 20.15 -5.79 -3.31
N LEU A 257 19.84 -6.27 -4.52
CA LEU A 257 19.10 -5.51 -5.52
C LEU A 257 17.61 -5.33 -5.13
N ARG A 258 16.99 -6.33 -4.49
CA ARG A 258 15.65 -6.19 -3.90
C ARG A 258 15.65 -5.20 -2.74
N LEU A 259 16.65 -5.29 -1.86
CA LEU A 259 16.84 -4.35 -0.76
C LEU A 259 17.02 -2.91 -1.25
N LEU A 260 17.79 -2.69 -2.33
CA LEU A 260 17.93 -1.40 -2.99
C LEU A 260 16.58 -0.82 -3.44
N ARG A 261 15.73 -1.63 -4.07
CA ARG A 261 14.38 -1.22 -4.49
C ARG A 261 13.52 -0.80 -3.31
N ASP A 262 13.46 -1.63 -2.27
CA ASP A 262 12.64 -1.36 -1.09
C ASP A 262 13.11 -0.10 -0.33
N MET A 263 14.40 0.21 -0.36
CA MET A 263 14.95 1.46 0.17
C MET A 263 14.57 2.69 -0.65
N LEU A 264 14.61 2.60 -1.98
CA LEU A 264 14.17 3.68 -2.87
C LEU A 264 12.68 3.96 -2.70
N ASP A 265 11.85 2.92 -2.66
CA ASP A 265 10.40 3.04 -2.42
C ASP A 265 10.11 3.64 -1.05
N PHE A 266 10.83 3.21 -0.01
CA PHE A 266 10.70 3.79 1.34
C PHE A 266 10.97 5.29 1.35
N TYR A 267 12.12 5.73 0.82
CA TYR A 267 12.46 7.15 0.83
C TYR A 267 11.50 7.98 -0.03
N GLN A 268 10.99 7.44 -1.13
CA GLN A 268 9.97 8.10 -1.95
C GLN A 268 8.68 8.34 -1.16
N VAL A 269 8.17 7.30 -0.48
CA VAL A 269 6.97 7.41 0.38
C VAL A 269 7.16 8.44 1.49
N GLU A 270 8.36 8.52 2.09
CA GLU A 270 8.66 9.50 3.14
C GLU A 270 8.82 10.94 2.61
N ILE A 271 9.27 11.11 1.36
CA ILE A 271 9.30 12.40 0.67
C ILE A 271 7.88 12.87 0.36
N GLU A 272 7.02 12.00 -0.17
CA GLU A 272 5.60 12.28 -0.44
C GLU A 272 4.84 12.58 0.86
N GLY A 273 5.16 11.87 1.94
CA GLY A 273 4.65 12.12 3.29
C GLY A 273 5.20 13.38 3.97
N GLY A 274 6.09 14.12 3.30
CA GLY A 274 6.60 15.42 3.74
C GLY A 274 7.49 15.38 4.98
N ARG A 275 8.30 14.32 5.17
CA ARG A 275 9.26 14.22 6.28
C ARG A 275 10.53 15.05 6.03
N GLY A 276 10.83 15.97 6.93
CA GLY A 276 12.13 16.66 6.97
C GLY A 276 13.33 15.71 6.99
N GLY A 277 14.22 15.85 6.01
CA GLY A 277 15.48 15.08 5.89
C GLY A 277 15.43 13.91 4.92
N ALA A 278 14.25 13.37 4.59
CA ALA A 278 14.11 12.23 3.66
C ALA A 278 14.65 12.56 2.26
N ARG A 279 14.36 13.77 1.76
CA ARG A 279 14.91 14.26 0.48
C ARG A 279 16.45 14.30 0.49
N ARG A 280 17.05 14.80 1.57
CA ARG A 280 18.51 14.86 1.71
C ARG A 280 19.14 13.46 1.83
N GLN A 281 18.48 12.54 2.53
CA GLN A 281 18.92 11.15 2.63
C GLN A 281 18.85 10.44 1.28
N MET A 282 17.77 10.67 0.52
CA MET A 282 17.61 10.19 -0.85
C MET A 282 18.69 10.74 -1.78
N GLU A 283 18.95 12.05 -1.77
CA GLU A 283 20.03 12.68 -2.56
C GLU A 283 21.41 12.08 -2.23
N ARG A 284 21.70 11.86 -0.94
CA ARG A 284 22.95 11.24 -0.51
C ARG A 284 23.07 9.79 -0.97
N PHE A 285 21.98 9.04 -0.87
CA PHE A 285 21.95 7.65 -1.34
C PHE A 285 22.20 7.58 -2.85
N GLN A 286 21.49 8.40 -3.63
CA GLN A 286 21.67 8.51 -5.07
C GLN A 286 23.11 8.95 -5.44
N GLY A 287 23.67 9.93 -4.73
CA GLY A 287 25.07 10.34 -4.92
C GLY A 287 26.07 9.25 -4.57
N ALA A 288 25.76 8.39 -3.59
CA ALA A 288 26.56 7.22 -3.26
C ALA A 288 26.49 6.14 -4.34
N LEU A 289 25.31 5.87 -4.90
CA LEU A 289 25.13 4.96 -6.04
C LEU A 289 25.91 5.46 -7.27
N ALA A 290 25.79 6.75 -7.60
CA ALA A 290 26.53 7.37 -8.70
C ALA A 290 28.05 7.18 -8.54
N ARG A 291 28.60 7.42 -7.35
CA ARG A 291 30.04 7.26 -7.10
C ARG A 291 30.46 5.79 -7.06
N ARG A 292 29.87 5.00 -6.16
CA ARG A 292 30.34 3.65 -5.82
C ARG A 292 29.98 2.60 -6.86
N VAL A 293 28.79 2.70 -7.45
CA VAL A 293 28.28 1.70 -8.41
C VAL A 293 28.53 2.15 -9.84
N MET A 294 28.36 3.44 -10.14
CA MET A 294 28.44 3.88 -11.54
C MET A 294 29.82 4.39 -11.97
N MET A 295 30.60 5.01 -11.07
CA MET A 295 31.92 5.58 -11.42
C MET A 295 33.11 4.73 -10.98
N GLU A 296 33.09 4.21 -9.75
CA GLU A 296 34.22 3.48 -9.15
C GLU A 296 34.22 1.98 -9.45
N ASN A 297 33.08 1.42 -9.86
CA ASN A 297 32.92 0.01 -10.14
C ASN A 297 33.11 -0.29 -11.63
N GLN A 298 33.67 -1.47 -11.92
CA GLN A 298 33.97 -1.92 -13.28
C GLN A 298 32.96 -2.97 -13.78
N ASP A 299 32.04 -3.41 -12.93
CA ASP A 299 30.99 -4.37 -13.29
C ASP A 299 29.81 -3.63 -13.95
N VAL A 300 29.73 -3.80 -15.28
CA VAL A 300 28.71 -3.17 -16.13
C VAL A 300 27.33 -3.79 -15.89
N ASP A 301 27.24 -5.07 -15.56
CA ASP A 301 25.96 -5.77 -15.35
C ASP A 301 25.30 -5.31 -14.05
N LEU A 302 26.07 -5.17 -12.96
CA LEU A 302 25.60 -4.54 -11.72
C LEU A 302 25.13 -3.11 -11.98
N SER A 303 25.91 -2.34 -12.75
CA SER A 303 25.58 -0.95 -13.06
C SER A 303 24.26 -0.85 -13.84
N LEU A 304 24.07 -1.69 -14.86
CA LEU A 304 22.82 -1.78 -15.64
C LEU A 304 21.65 -2.28 -14.78
N ALA A 305 21.88 -3.21 -13.84
CA ALA A 305 20.85 -3.67 -12.92
C ALA A 305 20.37 -2.56 -11.98
N VAL A 306 21.28 -1.73 -11.48
CA VAL A 306 20.95 -0.56 -10.65
C VAL A 306 20.25 0.53 -11.46
N VAL A 307 20.70 0.84 -12.69
CA VAL A 307 19.99 1.74 -13.62
C VAL A 307 18.54 1.28 -13.84
N ARG A 308 18.34 -0.02 -14.09
CA ARG A 308 17.00 -0.60 -14.29
C ARG A 308 16.11 -0.48 -13.06
N ILE A 309 16.67 -0.61 -11.86
CA ILE A 309 15.90 -0.45 -10.61
C ILE A 309 15.53 1.01 -10.40
N LEU A 310 16.45 1.93 -10.65
CA LEU A 310 16.20 3.37 -10.58
C LEU A 310 15.11 3.80 -11.58
N SER A 311 15.15 3.31 -12.82
CA SER A 311 14.14 3.62 -13.85
C SER A 311 12.76 3.01 -13.57
N GLN A 312 12.70 1.93 -12.78
CA GLN A 312 11.44 1.31 -12.32
C GLN A 312 10.91 1.95 -11.04
N SER A 313 11.76 2.67 -10.31
CA SER A 313 11.36 3.41 -9.12
C SER A 313 10.72 4.74 -9.53
N ARG A 314 9.81 5.27 -8.69
CA ARG A 314 9.21 6.60 -8.91
C ARG A 314 10.13 7.76 -8.49
N VAL A 315 11.42 7.47 -8.29
CA VAL A 315 12.39 8.40 -7.75
C VAL A 315 12.99 9.24 -8.88
N GLU A 316 12.93 10.56 -8.76
CA GLU A 316 13.62 11.44 -9.70
C GLU A 316 15.14 11.41 -9.46
N PRO A 317 15.98 11.07 -10.47
CA PRO A 317 17.42 10.98 -10.29
C PRO A 317 18.08 12.36 -10.23
N ILE A 318 18.99 12.57 -9.27
CA ILE A 318 19.84 13.76 -9.17
C ILE A 318 20.76 13.89 -10.39
N ALA A 319 21.23 15.11 -10.67
CA ALA A 319 22.06 15.40 -11.84
C ALA A 319 23.31 14.51 -11.92
N GLU A 320 24.00 14.30 -10.80
CA GLU A 320 25.21 13.49 -10.73
C GLU A 320 24.96 12.02 -11.07
N LEU A 321 23.83 11.47 -10.62
CA LEU A 321 23.44 10.10 -10.91
C LEU A 321 23.01 9.99 -12.38
N ARG A 322 22.19 10.92 -12.87
CA ARG A 322 21.75 11.00 -14.27
C ARG A 322 22.93 11.07 -15.25
N ASP A 323 23.96 11.85 -14.93
CA ASP A 323 25.17 11.96 -15.74
C ASP A 323 26.00 10.68 -15.70
N ALA A 324 26.06 9.99 -14.56
CA ALA A 324 26.73 8.71 -14.42
C ALA A 324 25.99 7.60 -15.20
N GLU A 325 24.66 7.55 -15.11
CA GLU A 325 23.80 6.64 -15.88
C GLU A 325 24.02 6.83 -17.39
N LYS A 326 24.04 8.08 -17.87
CA LYS A 326 24.33 8.40 -19.28
C LYS A 326 25.67 7.85 -19.77
N ARG A 327 26.73 7.93 -18.95
CA ARG A 327 28.05 7.38 -19.31
C ARG A 327 28.02 5.87 -19.44
N ILE A 328 27.33 5.18 -18.52
CA ILE A 328 27.24 3.72 -18.52
C ILE A 328 26.38 3.21 -19.69
N LEU A 329 25.24 3.85 -19.93
CA LEU A 329 24.39 3.57 -21.07
C LEU A 329 25.12 3.84 -22.39
N GLY A 330 25.94 4.90 -22.46
CA GLY A 330 26.82 5.18 -23.59
C GLY A 330 27.91 4.11 -23.83
N THR A 331 28.48 3.54 -22.77
CA THR A 331 29.44 2.41 -22.88
C THR A 331 28.76 1.07 -23.19
N GLY A 332 27.51 0.86 -22.77
CA GLY A 332 26.70 -0.32 -23.11
C GLY A 332 26.09 -0.27 -24.51
N ALA A 333 25.83 0.94 -25.03
CA ALA A 333 25.35 1.18 -26.39
C ALA A 333 26.39 0.83 -27.48
N GLY A 334 27.66 0.63 -27.12
CA GLY A 334 28.68 0.10 -28.03
C GLY A 334 28.48 -1.37 -28.44
N ARG A 335 27.43 -2.05 -27.94
CA ARG A 335 27.07 -3.43 -28.32
C ARG A 335 25.69 -3.59 -28.94
N THR A 336 25.01 -2.49 -29.24
CA THR A 336 23.78 -2.52 -30.04
C THR A 336 23.90 -1.45 -31.10
N ASP A 337 24.20 -1.86 -32.32
CA ASP A 337 24.32 -1.03 -33.52
C ASP A 337 22.98 -0.32 -33.84
N LEU A 338 22.63 0.71 -33.08
CA LEU A 338 21.44 1.55 -33.30
C LEU A 338 21.77 2.85 -34.08
N GLN A 339 23.00 2.99 -34.57
CA GLN A 339 23.36 4.11 -35.47
C GLN A 339 23.30 3.74 -36.97
N GLY A 340 22.61 2.65 -37.34
CA GLY A 340 22.47 2.27 -38.75
C GLY A 340 21.24 1.44 -39.14
N ALA A 341 20.27 1.21 -38.24
CA ALA A 341 19.06 0.47 -38.61
C ALA A 341 18.13 1.38 -39.42
N GLU A 342 17.75 0.97 -40.64
CA GLU A 342 16.70 1.63 -41.41
C GLU A 342 15.40 1.64 -40.59
N ALA A 343 14.58 2.70 -40.69
CA ALA A 343 13.36 2.87 -39.89
C ALA A 343 12.40 1.65 -39.93
N GLU A 344 12.44 0.90 -41.04
CA GLU A 344 11.68 -0.33 -41.26
C GLU A 344 12.14 -1.49 -40.34
N ASP A 345 13.44 -1.57 -39.99
CA ASP A 345 14.01 -2.57 -39.09
C ASP A 345 13.60 -2.33 -37.63
N LEU A 346 13.48 -1.05 -37.23
CA LEU A 346 13.08 -0.66 -35.89
C LEU A 346 11.61 -0.99 -35.61
N LEU A 347 10.69 -0.59 -36.49
CA LEU A 347 9.25 -0.87 -36.35
C LEU A 347 8.96 -2.37 -36.38
N THR A 348 9.62 -3.09 -37.29
CA THR A 348 9.53 -4.55 -37.37
C THR A 348 10.05 -5.21 -36.10
N GLY A 349 11.14 -4.69 -35.51
CA GLY A 349 11.68 -5.14 -34.23
C GLY A 349 10.70 -4.95 -33.07
N ILE A 350 10.11 -3.77 -32.94
CA ILE A 350 9.13 -3.46 -31.90
C ILE A 350 7.89 -4.35 -32.03
N ALA A 351 7.30 -4.43 -33.22
CA ALA A 351 6.12 -5.27 -33.47
C ALA A 351 6.39 -6.75 -33.17
N ARG A 352 7.57 -7.26 -33.56
CA ARG A 352 8.00 -8.63 -33.26
C ARG A 352 8.13 -8.86 -31.75
N SER A 353 8.69 -7.90 -31.01
CA SER A 353 8.87 -8.00 -29.56
C SER A 353 7.52 -8.00 -28.83
N LEU A 354 6.61 -7.08 -29.17
CA LEU A 354 5.25 -7.04 -28.61
C LEU A 354 4.50 -8.35 -28.86
N LYS A 355 4.60 -8.89 -30.08
CA LYS A 355 4.00 -10.18 -30.42
C LYS A 355 4.63 -11.35 -29.65
N ALA A 356 5.94 -11.36 -29.46
CA ALA A 356 6.63 -12.38 -28.68
C ALA A 356 6.22 -12.36 -27.19
N MET A 357 5.89 -11.18 -26.66
CA MET A 357 5.35 -11.00 -25.31
C MET A 357 3.86 -11.36 -25.21
N GLY A 358 3.20 -11.72 -26.31
CA GLY A 358 1.78 -12.05 -26.34
C GLY A 358 0.86 -10.83 -26.19
N VAL A 359 1.38 -9.61 -26.38
CA VAL A 359 0.59 -8.38 -26.32
C VAL A 359 -0.36 -8.35 -27.51
N SER A 360 -1.65 -8.24 -27.20
CA SER A 360 -2.71 -8.29 -28.21
C SER A 360 -3.60 -7.04 -28.22
N ALA A 361 -3.49 -6.18 -27.21
CA ALA A 361 -4.26 -4.95 -27.10
C ALA A 361 -3.34 -3.71 -27.08
N PRO A 362 -3.70 -2.62 -27.78
CA PRO A 362 -2.89 -1.39 -27.79
C PRO A 362 -2.61 -0.79 -26.41
N PHE A 363 -3.53 -0.94 -25.45
CA PHE A 363 -3.33 -0.48 -24.06
C PHE A 363 -2.21 -1.25 -23.34
N GLU A 364 -2.15 -2.56 -23.52
CA GLU A 364 -1.05 -3.39 -22.98
C GLU A 364 0.26 -3.07 -23.71
N GLY A 365 0.22 -2.80 -25.02
CA GLY A 365 1.38 -2.34 -25.78
C GLY A 365 1.89 -0.98 -25.33
N ALA A 366 0.99 -0.07 -24.96
CA ALA A 366 1.34 1.22 -24.38
C ALA A 366 2.09 1.05 -23.06
N ASP A 367 1.64 0.18 -22.15
CA ASP A 367 2.37 -0.14 -20.92
C ASP A 367 3.80 -0.61 -21.20
N GLU A 368 3.99 -1.53 -22.16
CA GLU A 368 5.32 -2.04 -22.51
C GLU A 368 6.22 -0.97 -23.12
N ILE A 369 5.70 -0.14 -24.04
CA ILE A 369 6.47 0.96 -24.63
C ILE A 369 6.80 2.03 -23.57
N LEU A 370 5.89 2.35 -22.66
CA LEU A 370 6.14 3.28 -21.56
C LEU A 370 7.26 2.77 -20.65
N LYS A 371 7.23 1.49 -20.26
CA LYS A 371 8.31 0.85 -19.49
C LYS A 371 9.66 0.92 -20.20
N LEU A 372 9.70 0.71 -21.51
CA LEU A 372 10.91 0.83 -22.32
C LEU A 372 11.38 2.29 -22.46
N SER A 373 10.45 3.23 -22.62
CA SER A 373 10.74 4.66 -22.76
C SER A 373 11.35 5.27 -21.50
N ALA A 374 10.96 4.78 -20.31
CA ALA A 374 11.53 5.16 -19.03
C ALA A 374 13.03 4.84 -18.93
N ALA A 375 13.49 3.81 -19.65
CA ALA A 375 14.90 3.41 -19.73
C ALA A 375 15.65 4.03 -20.95
N SER A 376 14.96 4.79 -21.81
CA SER A 376 15.50 5.32 -23.07
C SER A 376 15.86 6.80 -22.98
N ASP A 377 16.84 7.24 -23.79
CA ASP A 377 17.25 8.63 -23.92
C ASP A 377 16.06 9.52 -24.35
N PRO A 378 15.74 10.60 -23.62
CA PRO A 378 14.71 11.57 -24.03
C PRO A 378 14.84 12.06 -25.47
N GLU A 379 16.06 12.20 -26.01
CA GLU A 379 16.30 12.65 -27.39
C GLU A 379 15.84 11.60 -28.44
N LEU A 380 15.80 10.31 -28.05
CA LEU A 380 15.38 9.22 -28.93
C LEU A 380 13.87 8.92 -28.84
N ARG A 381 13.14 9.50 -27.88
CA ARG A 381 11.72 9.21 -27.68
C ARG A 381 10.84 9.79 -28.79
N ALA A 382 11.07 11.04 -29.17
CA ALA A 382 10.24 11.72 -30.18
C ALA A 382 10.34 11.07 -31.56
N PRO A 383 11.54 10.71 -32.07
CA PRO A 383 11.66 9.99 -33.35
C PRO A 383 10.96 8.64 -33.32
N VAL A 384 11.13 7.85 -32.25
CA VAL A 384 10.47 6.53 -32.12
C VAL A 384 8.95 6.66 -32.13
N ILE A 385 8.39 7.62 -31.38
CA ILE A 385 6.94 7.86 -31.35
C ILE A 385 6.44 8.35 -32.70
N SER A 386 7.20 9.24 -33.37
CA SER A 386 6.87 9.70 -34.72
C SER A 386 6.76 8.53 -35.68
N GLU A 387 7.76 7.64 -35.69
CA GLU A 387 7.76 6.43 -36.55
C GLU A 387 6.57 5.51 -36.24
N LEU A 388 6.29 5.25 -34.96
CA LEU A 388 5.13 4.44 -34.57
C LEU A 388 3.80 5.08 -35.02
N MET A 389 3.72 6.41 -35.00
CA MET A 389 2.52 7.17 -35.36
C MET A 389 2.30 7.24 -36.87
N THR A 390 3.36 7.12 -37.68
CA THR A 390 3.30 7.07 -39.15
C THR A 390 3.29 5.65 -39.71
N ALA A 391 3.56 4.63 -38.89
CA ALA A 391 3.59 3.22 -39.28
C ALA A 391 2.33 2.79 -40.05
N ASP A 392 2.46 1.84 -40.97
CA ASP A 392 1.32 1.29 -41.72
C ASP A 392 0.42 0.40 -40.86
N ASP A 393 0.96 -0.21 -39.80
CA ASP A 393 0.20 -1.01 -38.85
C ASP A 393 -0.66 -0.13 -37.92
N PRO A 394 -2.01 -0.23 -37.96
CA PRO A 394 -2.89 0.51 -37.06
C PRO A 394 -2.62 0.22 -35.57
N PHE A 395 -2.17 -0.98 -35.22
CA PHE A 395 -1.88 -1.36 -33.85
C PHE A 395 -0.77 -0.48 -33.24
N LEU A 396 0.30 -0.23 -34.01
CA LEU A 396 1.40 0.63 -33.58
C LEU A 396 0.98 2.10 -33.49
N ARG A 397 0.16 2.58 -34.43
CA ARG A 397 -0.38 3.95 -34.38
C ARG A 397 -1.27 4.19 -33.16
N GLU A 398 -2.05 3.18 -32.76
CA GLU A 398 -2.87 3.25 -31.55
C GLU A 398 -2.01 3.30 -30.29
N ILE A 399 -0.95 2.49 -30.20
CA ILE A 399 0.02 2.55 -29.10
C ILE A 399 0.66 3.95 -29.00
N ALA A 400 1.15 4.49 -30.13
CA ALA A 400 1.74 5.83 -30.16
C ALA A 400 0.76 6.91 -29.68
N THR A 401 -0.51 6.81 -30.07
CA THR A 401 -1.53 7.78 -29.64
C THR A 401 -1.84 7.68 -28.14
N LEU A 402 -1.79 6.48 -27.55
CA LEU A 402 -1.98 6.31 -26.10
C LEU A 402 -0.85 6.93 -25.27
N MET A 403 0.32 7.20 -25.86
CA MET A 403 1.40 7.95 -25.18
C MET A 403 1.00 9.40 -24.86
N LEU A 404 -0.10 9.91 -25.42
CA LEU A 404 -0.68 11.20 -25.06
C LEU A 404 -1.03 11.30 -23.56
N PHE A 405 -1.28 10.17 -22.90
CA PHE A 405 -1.62 10.08 -21.48
C PHE A 405 -0.41 9.76 -20.59
N HIS A 406 0.80 10.10 -21.04
CA HIS A 406 2.01 9.96 -20.26
C HIS A 406 1.99 10.91 -19.04
N PRO A 407 2.48 10.48 -17.85
CA PRO A 407 2.48 11.32 -16.64
C PRO A 407 3.33 12.59 -16.76
N ASP A 408 4.42 12.56 -17.53
CA ASP A 408 5.21 13.74 -17.91
C ASP A 408 4.45 14.65 -18.90
N PRO A 409 4.08 15.89 -18.51
CA PRO A 409 3.36 16.83 -19.37
C PRO A 409 4.15 17.25 -20.61
N ALA A 410 5.49 17.26 -20.56
CA ALA A 410 6.33 17.60 -21.71
C ALA A 410 6.21 16.54 -22.79
N HIS A 411 6.20 15.26 -22.39
CA HIS A 411 5.99 14.13 -23.28
C HIS A 411 4.60 14.15 -23.90
N ALA A 412 3.56 14.34 -23.09
CA ALA A 412 2.18 14.45 -23.58
C ALA A 412 2.03 15.61 -24.60
N LEU A 413 2.68 16.75 -24.35
CA LEU A 413 2.71 17.88 -25.26
C LEU A 413 3.42 17.55 -26.58
N GLU A 414 4.55 16.86 -26.53
CA GLU A 414 5.27 16.41 -27.74
C GLU A 414 4.44 15.44 -28.58
N VAL A 415 3.87 14.41 -27.96
CA VAL A 415 2.95 13.46 -28.62
C VAL A 415 1.78 14.20 -29.25
N SER A 416 1.20 15.19 -28.56
CA SER A 416 0.11 16.00 -29.09
C SER A 416 0.50 16.79 -30.34
N ARG A 417 1.75 17.27 -30.44
CA ARG A 417 2.25 17.98 -31.64
C ARG A 417 2.44 17.01 -32.81
N LEU A 418 2.97 15.81 -32.53
CA LEU A 418 3.11 14.74 -33.53
C LEU A 418 1.74 14.32 -34.10
N LEU A 419 0.72 14.21 -33.24
CA LEU A 419 -0.66 13.93 -33.67
C LEU A 419 -1.23 14.98 -34.64
N VAL A 420 -0.77 16.23 -34.56
CA VAL A 420 -1.17 17.29 -35.49
C VAL A 420 -0.44 17.18 -36.82
N SER A 421 0.81 16.70 -36.82
CA SER A 421 1.64 16.62 -38.04
C SER A 421 1.33 15.43 -38.95
N ILE A 422 0.68 14.38 -38.45
CA ILE A 422 0.29 13.24 -39.28
C ILE A 422 -0.90 13.55 -40.19
N GLU A 423 -1.02 12.81 -41.30
CA GLU A 423 -2.19 12.88 -42.17
C GLU A 423 -3.45 12.43 -41.41
N GLY A 424 -4.54 13.18 -41.54
CA GLY A 424 -5.78 12.90 -40.82
C GLY A 424 -6.37 11.50 -41.08
N CYS A 425 -6.11 10.91 -42.26
CA CYS A 425 -6.55 9.55 -42.61
C CYS A 425 -5.79 8.44 -41.85
N ARG A 426 -4.65 8.75 -41.21
CA ARG A 426 -3.87 7.81 -40.39
C ARG A 426 -4.50 7.59 -39.00
N ILE A 427 -5.37 8.50 -38.55
CA ILE A 427 -6.12 8.38 -37.30
C ILE A 427 -7.25 7.37 -37.49
N SER A 428 -7.26 6.28 -36.70
CA SER A 428 -8.32 5.27 -36.77
C SER A 428 -9.66 5.79 -36.23
N PRO A 429 -10.81 5.22 -36.66
CA PRO A 429 -12.13 5.51 -36.08
C PRO A 429 -12.17 5.43 -34.55
N GLU A 430 -11.50 4.45 -33.96
CA GLU A 430 -11.39 4.22 -32.52
C GLU A 430 -10.54 5.30 -31.86
N THR A 431 -9.42 5.66 -32.47
CA THR A 431 -8.56 6.76 -32.00
C THR A 431 -9.30 8.08 -32.02
N LEU A 432 -10.02 8.38 -33.11
CA LEU A 432 -10.87 9.57 -33.20
C LEU A 432 -11.89 9.63 -32.06
N ARG A 433 -12.55 8.50 -31.75
CA ARG A 433 -13.47 8.41 -30.62
C ARG A 433 -12.78 8.71 -29.29
N ARG A 434 -11.62 8.11 -29.03
CA ARG A 434 -10.83 8.33 -27.79
C ARG A 434 -10.41 9.78 -27.63
N LEU A 435 -9.92 10.41 -28.69
CA LEU A 435 -9.56 11.83 -28.69
C LEU A 435 -10.78 12.71 -28.37
N ILE A 436 -11.96 12.41 -28.94
CA ILE A 436 -13.20 13.14 -28.65
C ILE A 436 -13.61 13.00 -27.18
N ILE A 437 -13.51 11.80 -26.62
CA ILE A 437 -13.82 11.53 -25.20
C ILE A 437 -12.84 12.32 -24.30
N ALA A 438 -11.55 12.22 -24.57
CA ALA A 438 -10.50 12.71 -23.68
C ALA A 438 -10.12 14.19 -23.87
N ARG A 439 -10.59 14.87 -24.92
CA ARG A 439 -10.16 16.24 -25.26
C ARG A 439 -10.23 17.25 -24.11
N ASN A 440 -11.17 17.07 -23.17
CA ASN A 440 -11.35 17.98 -22.04
C ASN A 440 -10.59 17.54 -20.77
N TRP A 441 -9.79 16.49 -20.85
CA TRP A 441 -8.98 15.96 -19.73
C TRP A 441 -7.56 16.51 -19.74
N PHE A 442 -7.21 17.29 -20.77
CA PHE A 442 -5.89 17.85 -20.96
C PHE A 442 -5.89 19.37 -20.75
N PRO A 443 -4.74 19.95 -20.33
CA PRO A 443 -4.51 21.39 -20.33
C PRO A 443 -4.73 22.04 -21.70
N ILE A 444 -4.92 23.37 -21.72
CA ILE A 444 -5.33 24.13 -22.90
C ILE A 444 -4.39 23.92 -24.11
N GLU A 445 -3.08 23.80 -23.87
CA GLU A 445 -2.05 23.63 -24.90
C GLU A 445 -2.18 22.29 -25.62
N ILE A 446 -2.30 21.21 -24.85
CA ILE A 446 -2.46 19.85 -25.36
C ILE A 446 -3.83 19.70 -26.01
N ARG A 447 -4.88 20.21 -25.35
CA ARG A 447 -6.25 20.20 -25.86
C ARG A 447 -6.37 20.87 -27.22
N ARG A 448 -5.67 21.99 -27.46
CA ARG A 448 -5.65 22.66 -28.76
C ARG A 448 -5.12 21.74 -29.87
N ASN A 449 -4.05 21.01 -29.59
CA ASN A 449 -3.46 20.07 -30.54
C ASN A 449 -4.39 18.87 -30.78
N VAL A 450 -4.99 18.32 -29.72
CA VAL A 450 -6.00 17.26 -29.82
C VAL A 450 -7.19 17.69 -30.68
N ASP A 451 -7.71 18.91 -30.46
CA ASP A 451 -8.81 19.47 -31.24
C ASP A 451 -8.45 19.66 -32.72
N GLN A 452 -7.20 20.02 -33.00
CA GLN A 452 -6.69 20.11 -34.37
C GLN A 452 -6.57 18.73 -35.02
N ALA A 453 -6.07 17.72 -34.31
CA ALA A 453 -5.99 16.34 -34.80
C ALA A 453 -7.39 15.76 -35.10
N ILE A 454 -8.37 15.99 -34.22
CA ILE A 454 -9.78 15.64 -34.44
C ILE A 454 -10.32 16.31 -35.72
N THR A 455 -9.99 17.59 -35.91
CA THR A 455 -10.40 18.34 -37.10
C THR A 455 -9.77 17.78 -38.37
N ASN A 456 -8.48 17.43 -38.34
CA ASN A 456 -7.77 16.82 -39.45
C ASN A 456 -8.38 15.47 -39.85
N ALA A 457 -8.68 14.60 -38.88
CA ALA A 457 -9.34 13.31 -39.11
C ALA A 457 -10.72 13.48 -39.77
N ARG A 458 -11.54 14.42 -39.26
CA ARG A 458 -12.87 14.71 -39.82
C ARG A 458 -12.79 15.26 -41.25
N LYS A 459 -11.83 16.13 -41.55
CA LYS A 459 -11.59 16.64 -42.92
C LYS A 459 -11.18 15.52 -43.87
N ALA A 460 -10.42 14.54 -43.38
CA ALA A 460 -10.07 13.33 -44.10
C ALA A 460 -11.22 12.31 -44.20
N ARG A 461 -12.43 12.66 -43.73
CA ARG A 461 -13.63 11.81 -43.72
C ARG A 461 -13.50 10.52 -42.90
N VAL A 462 -12.65 10.51 -41.87
CA VAL A 462 -12.61 9.41 -40.91
C VAL A 462 -13.93 9.40 -40.12
N GLU A 463 -14.68 8.31 -40.21
CA GLU A 463 -15.88 8.11 -39.42
C GLU A 463 -15.49 7.77 -37.97
N CYS A 464 -16.12 8.43 -37.00
CA CYS A 464 -15.88 8.14 -35.59
C CYS A 464 -16.50 6.79 -35.23
N ALA A 465 -15.72 5.89 -34.62
CA ALA A 465 -16.25 4.62 -34.13
C ALA A 465 -17.38 4.88 -33.10
N PRO A 466 -18.47 4.09 -33.12
CA PRO A 466 -19.51 4.21 -32.11
C PRO A 466 -18.98 3.78 -30.74
N LEU A 467 -19.50 4.39 -29.68
CA LEU A 467 -19.24 3.94 -28.32
C LEU A 467 -20.07 2.69 -28.00
N PRO A 468 -19.54 1.69 -27.26
CA PRO A 468 -20.33 0.57 -26.80
C PRO A 468 -21.51 1.06 -25.95
N LYS A 469 -22.59 0.28 -25.94
CA LYS A 469 -23.73 0.56 -25.05
C LYS A 469 -23.25 0.43 -23.59
N PRO A 470 -23.63 1.37 -22.70
CA PRO A 470 -23.26 1.29 -21.29
C PRO A 470 -23.68 -0.06 -20.67
N PRO A 471 -22.74 -0.85 -20.13
CA PRO A 471 -23.09 -2.10 -19.45
C PRO A 471 -23.67 -1.82 -18.06
N ALA A 472 -24.23 -2.85 -17.42
CA ALA A 472 -24.59 -2.77 -16.02
C ALA A 472 -23.31 -2.72 -15.16
N LEU A 473 -23.19 -1.69 -14.33
CA LEU A 473 -22.03 -1.47 -13.46
C LEU A 473 -22.38 -1.79 -12.02
N VAL A 474 -21.50 -2.53 -11.34
CA VAL A 474 -21.51 -2.62 -9.87
C VAL A 474 -20.35 -1.77 -9.36
N VAL A 475 -20.68 -0.65 -8.74
CA VAL A 475 -19.72 0.34 -8.27
C VAL A 475 -19.53 0.17 -6.77
N TYR A 476 -18.28 0.11 -6.34
CA TYR A 476 -17.86 0.24 -4.96
C TYR A 476 -17.05 1.53 -4.83
N ALA A 477 -17.35 2.33 -3.82
CA ALA A 477 -16.63 3.56 -3.53
C ALA A 477 -16.21 3.59 -2.05
N SER A 478 -15.06 4.18 -1.78
CA SER A 478 -14.66 4.54 -0.42
C SER A 478 -15.13 5.95 -0.07
N GLY A 479 -15.14 6.28 1.22
CA GLY A 479 -15.03 7.68 1.66
C GLY A 479 -13.71 8.30 1.20
N ILE A 480 -13.57 9.60 1.41
CA ILE A 480 -12.31 10.33 1.23
C ILE A 480 -11.44 10.15 2.48
N ASP A 481 -10.16 9.86 2.29
CA ASP A 481 -9.22 9.77 3.40
C ASP A 481 -8.64 11.14 3.78
N GLY A 482 -7.87 11.20 4.87
CA GLY A 482 -7.25 12.45 5.33
C GLY A 482 -6.22 13.08 4.38
N SER A 483 -5.75 12.32 3.39
CA SER A 483 -4.87 12.82 2.33
C SER A 483 -5.63 13.35 1.11
N GLY A 484 -6.96 13.23 1.09
CA GLY A 484 -7.79 13.63 -0.05
C GLY A 484 -7.95 12.53 -1.11
N ALA A 485 -7.59 11.27 -0.80
CA ALA A 485 -7.70 10.16 -1.73
C ALA A 485 -9.06 9.47 -1.63
N GLN A 486 -9.63 9.08 -2.77
CA GLN A 486 -10.86 8.28 -2.85
C GLN A 486 -10.71 7.18 -3.90
N ARG A 487 -11.11 5.96 -3.57
CA ARG A 487 -11.01 4.82 -4.48
C ARG A 487 -12.39 4.37 -4.97
N PHE A 488 -12.46 4.09 -6.26
CA PHE A 488 -13.57 3.38 -6.88
C PHE A 488 -13.10 2.03 -7.42
N GLN A 489 -13.87 0.99 -7.14
CA GLN A 489 -13.76 -0.28 -7.82
C GLN A 489 -15.07 -0.58 -8.56
N VAL A 490 -14.99 -0.76 -9.87
CA VAL A 490 -16.17 -1.02 -10.70
C VAL A 490 -16.06 -2.40 -11.30
N LEU A 491 -17.14 -3.18 -11.23
CA LEU A 491 -17.25 -4.48 -11.86
C LEU A 491 -18.25 -4.42 -13.00
N LEU A 492 -17.87 -5.02 -14.13
CA LEU A 492 -18.75 -5.21 -15.26
C LEU A 492 -18.58 -6.62 -15.84
N LYS A 493 -19.59 -7.05 -16.60
CA LYS A 493 -19.54 -8.28 -17.37
C LYS A 493 -19.25 -7.93 -18.83
N GLU A 494 -18.27 -8.61 -19.42
CA GLU A 494 -17.87 -8.45 -20.82
C GLU A 494 -18.04 -9.81 -21.52
N GLY A 495 -19.18 -10.00 -22.21
CA GLY A 495 -19.52 -11.29 -22.80
C GLY A 495 -19.67 -12.39 -21.74
N ALA A 496 -18.84 -13.45 -21.82
CA ALA A 496 -18.77 -14.51 -20.81
C ALA A 496 -17.78 -14.21 -19.66
N ALA A 497 -16.90 -13.22 -19.83
CA ALA A 497 -15.87 -12.84 -18.87
C ALA A 497 -16.34 -11.72 -17.93
N PHE A 498 -15.53 -11.45 -16.91
CA PHE A 498 -15.73 -10.35 -15.98
C PHE A 498 -14.51 -9.43 -15.99
N CYS A 499 -14.74 -8.15 -15.76
CA CYS A 499 -13.69 -7.16 -15.69
C CYS A 499 -13.88 -6.29 -14.45
N SER A 500 -12.78 -5.88 -13.84
CA SER A 500 -12.75 -4.89 -12.78
C SER A 500 -11.89 -3.70 -13.17
N CYS A 501 -12.43 -2.51 -12.98
CA CYS A 501 -11.72 -1.26 -13.19
C CYS A 501 -11.47 -0.61 -11.82
N SER A 502 -10.22 -0.26 -11.55
CA SER A 502 -9.85 0.54 -10.38
C SER A 502 -9.62 1.98 -10.81
N ILE A 503 -10.15 2.94 -10.06
CA ILE A 503 -9.95 4.37 -10.27
C ILE A 503 -9.59 4.98 -8.92
N VAL A 504 -8.48 5.71 -8.87
CA VAL A 504 -8.06 6.45 -7.69
C VAL A 504 -8.15 7.95 -8.00
N LEU A 505 -8.95 8.64 -7.22
CA LEU A 505 -9.06 10.10 -7.24
C LEU A 505 -8.20 10.65 -6.10
N GLN A 506 -7.53 11.76 -6.36
CA GLN A 506 -6.63 12.40 -5.40
C GLN A 506 -6.77 13.91 -5.52
N GLU A 507 -7.08 14.58 -4.42
CA GLU A 507 -7.09 16.04 -4.31
C GLU A 507 -5.76 16.63 -4.81
N GLY A 508 -5.83 17.57 -5.75
CA GLY A 508 -4.69 18.22 -6.40
C GLY A 508 -4.13 17.50 -7.62
N ASN A 509 -4.44 16.21 -7.80
CA ASN A 509 -3.97 15.39 -8.92
C ASN A 509 -5.11 14.90 -9.83
N GLY A 510 -6.37 15.13 -9.46
CA GLY A 510 -7.52 14.63 -10.18
C GLY A 510 -7.61 13.10 -10.18
N VAL A 511 -7.66 12.49 -11.38
CA VAL A 511 -7.64 11.01 -11.53
C VAL A 511 -6.19 10.55 -11.51
N ALA A 512 -5.68 10.23 -10.32
CA ALA A 512 -4.27 9.92 -10.09
C ALA A 512 -3.83 8.55 -10.63
N ASP A 513 -4.72 7.56 -10.60
CA ASP A 513 -4.42 6.24 -11.14
C ASP A 513 -5.67 5.54 -11.66
N SER A 514 -5.47 4.68 -12.66
CA SER A 514 -6.52 3.81 -13.15
C SER A 514 -5.95 2.53 -13.76
N SER A 515 -6.66 1.42 -13.58
CA SER A 515 -6.23 0.11 -14.07
C SER A 515 -7.42 -0.80 -14.40
N VAL A 516 -7.17 -1.77 -15.27
CA VAL A 516 -8.19 -2.73 -15.73
C VAL A 516 -7.67 -4.15 -15.48
N ASN A 517 -8.40 -4.92 -14.68
CA ASN A 517 -8.12 -6.32 -14.38
C ASN A 517 -9.21 -7.21 -14.98
N ARG A 518 -8.83 -8.18 -15.82
CA ARG A 518 -9.77 -9.15 -16.40
C ARG A 518 -9.76 -10.43 -15.60
N PHE A 519 -10.93 -11.04 -15.44
CA PHE A 519 -11.10 -12.33 -14.79
C PHE A 519 -11.60 -13.36 -15.79
N THR A 520 -11.03 -14.56 -15.69
CA THR A 520 -11.36 -15.69 -16.57
C THR A 520 -12.51 -16.53 -16.02
N SER A 521 -12.83 -16.37 -14.73
CA SER A 521 -13.90 -17.12 -14.07
C SER A 521 -14.69 -16.29 -13.06
N ARG A 522 -15.94 -16.72 -12.78
CA ARG A 522 -16.77 -16.14 -11.73
C ARG A 522 -16.14 -16.29 -10.33
N ALA A 523 -15.50 -17.44 -10.07
CA ALA A 523 -14.88 -17.73 -8.78
C ALA A 523 -13.71 -16.79 -8.47
N GLU A 524 -12.92 -16.44 -9.49
CA GLU A 524 -11.84 -15.46 -9.38
C GLU A 524 -12.39 -14.07 -9.05
N LYS A 525 -13.42 -13.62 -9.77
CA LYS A 525 -14.12 -12.37 -9.51
C LYS A 525 -14.71 -12.34 -8.09
N ASP A 526 -15.39 -13.39 -7.65
CA ASP A 526 -15.99 -13.45 -6.31
C ASP A 526 -14.92 -13.45 -5.20
N ARG A 527 -13.76 -14.09 -5.43
CA ARG A 527 -12.60 -14.03 -4.51
C ARG A 527 -12.01 -12.62 -4.44
N PHE A 528 -11.87 -11.95 -5.58
CA PHE A 528 -11.39 -10.58 -5.65
C PHE A 528 -12.30 -9.63 -4.87
N ILE A 529 -13.62 -9.74 -5.06
CA ILE A 529 -14.62 -8.95 -4.32
C ILE A 529 -14.51 -9.17 -2.80
N ALA A 530 -14.41 -10.44 -2.37
CA ALA A 530 -14.27 -10.75 -0.94
C ALA A 530 -13.00 -10.12 -0.33
N GLY A 531 -11.90 -10.03 -1.11
CA GLY A 531 -10.68 -9.35 -0.71
C GLY A 531 -10.83 -7.83 -0.56
N LEU A 532 -11.60 -7.19 -1.45
CA LEU A 532 -11.87 -5.75 -1.39
C LEU A 532 -12.66 -5.35 -0.14
N THR A 533 -13.66 -6.14 0.22
CA THR A 533 -14.51 -5.89 1.40
C THR A 533 -13.83 -6.18 2.73
N GLY A 534 -12.69 -6.90 2.72
CA GLY A 534 -11.91 -7.25 3.91
C GLY A 534 -10.60 -6.46 4.09
N GLY A 535 -10.31 -5.51 3.19
CA GLY A 535 -9.06 -4.74 3.19
C GLY A 535 -9.09 -3.47 4.07
N PHE A 536 -7.97 -2.72 4.05
CA PHE A 536 -7.76 -1.51 4.86
C PHE A 536 -8.63 -0.29 4.47
N SER A 537 -9.22 -0.29 3.28
CA SER A 537 -10.12 0.78 2.81
C SER A 537 -11.56 0.27 2.82
N TYR A 538 -12.44 0.90 3.59
CA TYR A 538 -13.84 0.56 3.60
C TYR A 538 -14.51 0.95 2.27
N LEU A 539 -14.82 -0.06 1.47
CA LEU A 539 -15.49 0.07 0.17
C LEU A 539 -16.94 -0.37 0.31
N GLU A 540 -17.87 0.53 0.03
CA GLU A 540 -19.31 0.24 0.06
C GLU A 540 -19.90 0.35 -1.34
N GLN A 541 -20.97 -0.40 -1.61
CA GLN A 541 -21.64 -0.32 -2.91
C GLN A 541 -22.31 1.05 -3.07
N SER A 542 -22.07 1.71 -4.20
CA SER A 542 -22.57 3.06 -4.52
C SER A 542 -23.21 3.10 -5.91
N SER A 543 -23.83 4.25 -6.25
CA SER A 543 -24.48 4.44 -7.55
C SER A 543 -23.48 4.76 -8.68
N PRO A 544 -23.75 4.35 -9.93
CA PRO A 544 -22.98 4.80 -11.09
C PRO A 544 -23.02 6.32 -11.32
N GLN A 545 -24.10 7.00 -10.92
CA GLN A 545 -24.23 8.45 -11.01
C GLN A 545 -23.24 9.16 -10.07
N TYR A 546 -23.02 8.60 -8.87
CA TYR A 546 -22.02 9.12 -7.95
C TYR A 546 -20.59 8.99 -8.51
N LEU A 547 -20.28 7.85 -9.14
CA LEU A 547 -19.02 7.68 -9.87
C LEU A 547 -18.86 8.75 -10.97
N ASP A 548 -19.89 8.95 -11.80
CA ASP A 548 -19.85 9.94 -12.89
C ASP A 548 -19.60 11.36 -12.34
N LEU A 549 -20.28 11.74 -11.24
CA LEU A 549 -20.10 13.02 -10.57
C LEU A 549 -18.65 13.20 -10.09
N ARG A 550 -18.14 12.24 -9.33
CA ARG A 550 -16.79 12.31 -8.73
C ARG A 550 -15.68 12.29 -9.77
N VAL A 551 -15.84 11.51 -10.83
CA VAL A 551 -14.93 11.53 -11.98
C VAL A 551 -14.90 12.90 -12.64
N CYS A 552 -16.05 13.53 -12.88
CA CYS A 552 -16.10 14.86 -13.48
C CYS A 552 -15.43 15.92 -12.59
N GLN A 553 -15.60 15.84 -11.28
CA GLN A 553 -14.94 16.72 -10.30
C GLN A 553 -13.42 16.51 -10.29
N ALA A 554 -12.96 15.25 -10.27
CA ALA A 554 -11.53 14.94 -10.33
C ALA A 554 -10.89 15.35 -11.66
N LEU A 555 -11.60 15.22 -12.79
CA LEU A 555 -11.09 15.69 -14.08
C LEU A 555 -10.92 17.21 -14.12
N ALA A 556 -11.83 17.98 -13.49
CA ALA A 556 -11.66 19.42 -13.39
C ALA A 556 -10.44 19.78 -12.53
N ASP A 557 -10.29 19.13 -11.38
CA ASP A 557 -9.15 19.30 -10.47
C ASP A 557 -7.82 18.98 -11.16
N GLY A 558 -7.71 17.83 -11.82
CA GLY A 558 -6.51 17.44 -12.57
C GLY A 558 -6.15 18.45 -13.65
N VAL A 559 -7.12 18.88 -14.47
CA VAL A 559 -6.89 19.89 -15.52
C VAL A 559 -6.43 21.23 -14.93
N SER A 560 -7.00 21.67 -13.81
CA SER A 560 -6.55 22.92 -13.16
C SER A 560 -5.13 22.84 -12.62
N ASN A 561 -4.65 21.63 -12.30
CA ASN A 561 -3.29 21.39 -11.82
C ASN A 561 -2.32 20.92 -12.92
N GLY A 562 -2.75 20.89 -14.19
CA GLY A 562 -1.91 20.45 -15.30
C GLY A 562 -1.68 18.93 -15.37
N VAL A 563 -2.48 18.15 -14.65
CA VAL A 563 -2.38 16.68 -14.54
C VAL A 563 -3.45 16.01 -15.39
N ALA A 564 -3.03 15.15 -16.31
CA ALA A 564 -3.91 14.31 -17.11
C ALA A 564 -3.99 12.89 -16.53
N PRO A 565 -5.12 12.18 -16.69
CA PRO A 565 -5.22 10.78 -16.29
C PRO A 565 -4.30 9.88 -17.14
N ASN A 566 -3.98 8.68 -16.63
CA ASN A 566 -3.24 7.69 -17.40
C ASN A 566 -4.08 7.07 -18.55
N HIS A 567 -3.42 6.37 -19.47
CA HIS A 567 -4.05 5.81 -20.69
C HIS A 567 -5.13 4.76 -20.38
N TRP A 568 -5.06 4.05 -19.25
CA TRP A 568 -6.11 3.10 -18.87
C TRP A 568 -7.45 3.81 -18.60
N PHE A 569 -7.44 5.09 -18.26
CA PHE A 569 -8.67 5.80 -17.94
C PHE A 569 -9.58 6.00 -19.16
N VAL A 570 -9.00 6.23 -20.35
CA VAL A 570 -9.80 6.27 -21.59
C VAL A 570 -10.37 4.89 -21.93
N ARG A 571 -9.64 3.79 -21.62
CA ARG A 571 -10.20 2.44 -21.76
C ARG A 571 -11.39 2.22 -20.85
N ILE A 572 -11.31 2.69 -19.60
CA ILE A 572 -12.40 2.58 -18.63
C ILE A 572 -13.63 3.36 -19.11
N ALA A 573 -13.45 4.57 -19.63
CA ALA A 573 -14.55 5.34 -20.22
C ALA A 573 -15.21 4.59 -21.40
N GLU A 574 -14.42 3.94 -22.26
CA GLU A 574 -14.95 3.09 -23.34
C GLU A 574 -15.75 1.89 -22.80
N LEU A 575 -15.21 1.19 -21.80
CA LEU A 575 -15.86 0.04 -21.18
C LEU A 575 -17.18 0.39 -20.53
N PHE A 576 -17.29 1.58 -19.93
CA PHE A 576 -18.52 2.05 -19.27
C PHE A 576 -19.51 2.68 -20.24
N GLY A 577 -19.13 2.87 -21.51
CA GLY A 577 -19.93 3.62 -22.47
C GLY A 577 -20.12 5.08 -22.05
N ARG A 578 -19.07 5.73 -21.54
CA ARG A 578 -19.08 7.13 -21.09
C ARG A 578 -18.32 8.03 -22.07
N ASP A 579 -19.05 8.93 -22.72
CA ASP A 579 -18.53 10.01 -23.58
C ASP A 579 -18.73 11.41 -22.98
N ARG A 580 -19.36 11.50 -21.80
CA ARG A 580 -19.72 12.76 -21.14
C ARG A 580 -18.95 13.06 -19.86
N TRP A 581 -17.89 12.32 -19.57
CA TRP A 581 -16.96 12.69 -18.50
C TRP A 581 -16.19 13.94 -18.91
N LYS A 582 -16.70 15.09 -18.45
CA LYS A 582 -16.14 16.41 -18.68
C LYS A 582 -15.84 17.02 -17.31
N GLY A 583 -14.74 17.76 -17.21
CA GLY A 583 -14.39 18.44 -15.97
C GLY A 583 -15.50 19.39 -15.51
N THR A 584 -16.08 19.12 -14.35
CA THR A 584 -17.00 20.02 -13.64
C THR A 584 -16.45 20.16 -12.22
N PRO A 585 -15.91 21.32 -11.80
CA PRO A 585 -15.31 21.46 -10.47
C PRO A 585 -16.33 21.18 -9.38
N LEU A 586 -15.85 20.71 -8.23
CA LEU A 586 -16.66 20.59 -7.02
C LEU A 586 -17.05 22.01 -6.57
N ASP A 587 -18.35 22.22 -6.37
CA ASP A 587 -18.89 23.39 -5.69
C ASP A 587 -19.54 22.92 -4.39
N ALA A 588 -18.75 22.87 -3.32
CA ALA A 588 -19.20 22.36 -2.04
C ALA A 588 -20.40 23.15 -1.48
N GLY A 589 -20.46 24.45 -1.73
CA GLY A 589 -21.58 25.30 -1.30
C GLY A 589 -22.87 24.92 -2.02
N ASN A 590 -22.82 24.77 -3.35
CA ASN A 590 -23.99 24.35 -4.12
C ASN A 590 -24.42 22.91 -3.79
N GLU A 591 -23.49 21.98 -3.60
CA GLU A 591 -23.81 20.60 -3.18
C GLU A 591 -24.50 20.58 -1.80
N LEU A 592 -24.07 21.41 -0.86
CA LEU A 592 -24.76 21.56 0.43
C LEU A 592 -26.18 22.09 0.27
N LEU A 593 -26.42 23.06 -0.62
CA LEU A 593 -27.78 23.54 -0.88
C LEU A 593 -28.67 22.43 -1.46
N LEU A 594 -28.16 21.65 -2.41
CA LEU A 594 -28.89 20.52 -2.98
C LEU A 594 -29.21 19.43 -1.95
N LEU A 595 -28.24 19.12 -1.08
CA LEU A 595 -28.44 18.17 0.02
C LEU A 595 -29.48 18.70 1.02
N ARG A 596 -29.45 20.00 1.33
CA ARG A 596 -30.45 20.64 2.20
C ARG A 596 -31.85 20.53 1.64
N ASP A 597 -32.04 20.91 0.37
CA ASP A 597 -33.33 20.86 -0.31
C ASP A 597 -33.88 19.42 -0.35
N GLU A 598 -33.00 18.43 -0.52
CA GLU A 598 -33.37 17.02 -0.44
C GLU A 598 -33.82 16.63 0.98
N ILE A 599 -33.08 17.01 2.03
CA ILE A 599 -33.50 16.74 3.42
C ILE A 599 -34.86 17.39 3.69
N ASP A 600 -35.05 18.66 3.31
CA ASP A 600 -36.30 19.38 3.49
C ASP A 600 -37.47 18.67 2.77
N SER A 601 -37.25 18.19 1.54
CA SER A 601 -38.28 17.48 0.79
C SER A 601 -38.66 16.11 1.38
N LEU A 602 -37.72 15.42 2.04
CA LEU A 602 -37.91 14.07 2.57
C LEU A 602 -38.40 14.08 4.02
N ASN A 603 -37.77 14.90 4.87
CA ASN A 603 -38.10 15.06 6.27
C ASN A 603 -37.51 16.38 6.84
N PRO A 604 -38.29 17.48 6.84
CA PRO A 604 -37.86 18.78 7.37
C PRO A 604 -37.41 18.76 8.83
N ALA A 605 -37.91 17.82 9.64
CA ALA A 605 -37.53 17.71 11.05
C ALA A 605 -36.03 17.42 11.23
N LEU A 606 -35.37 16.83 10.21
CA LEU A 606 -33.93 16.59 10.22
C LEU A 606 -33.10 17.87 10.03
N LEU A 607 -33.73 19.01 9.71
CA LEU A 607 -33.09 20.33 9.62
C LEU A 607 -33.32 21.20 10.86
N GLU A 608 -34.00 20.69 11.88
CA GLU A 608 -34.19 21.43 13.13
C GLU A 608 -32.86 21.71 13.84
N GLU A 609 -32.82 22.81 14.59
CA GLU A 609 -31.64 23.24 15.35
C GLU A 609 -31.17 22.16 16.35
N SER A 610 -32.11 21.40 16.92
CA SER A 610 -31.83 20.25 17.79
C SER A 610 -30.98 19.17 17.09
N GLU A 611 -31.29 18.85 15.83
CA GLU A 611 -30.57 17.86 15.04
C GLU A 611 -29.17 18.36 14.62
N TYR A 612 -29.07 19.65 14.32
CA TYR A 612 -27.79 20.32 14.06
C TYR A 612 -26.87 20.27 15.29
N LEU A 613 -27.37 20.68 16.46
CA LEU A 613 -26.60 20.67 17.71
C LEU A 613 -26.19 19.26 18.12
N ALA A 614 -27.10 18.27 18.02
CA ALA A 614 -26.79 16.87 18.30
C ALA A 614 -25.70 16.32 17.36
N ALA A 615 -25.77 16.65 16.07
CA ALA A 615 -24.74 16.25 15.11
C ALA A 615 -23.36 16.82 15.49
N LEU A 616 -23.29 18.10 15.86
CA LEU A 616 -22.04 18.72 16.29
C LEU A 616 -21.48 18.06 17.54
N GLU A 617 -22.31 17.85 18.57
CA GLU A 617 -21.88 17.21 19.83
C GLU A 617 -21.33 15.79 19.59
N GLU A 618 -22.07 14.97 18.84
CA GLU A 618 -21.66 13.59 18.51
C GLU A 618 -20.36 13.55 17.67
N SER A 619 -20.15 14.56 16.82
CA SER A 619 -19.07 14.57 15.82
C SER A 619 -17.66 14.53 16.42
N GLY A 620 -17.49 14.97 17.67
CA GLY A 620 -16.21 14.91 18.38
C GLY A 620 -15.72 13.47 18.64
N GLU A 621 -16.62 12.50 18.70
CA GLU A 621 -16.31 11.09 18.95
C GLU A 621 -16.27 10.24 17.66
N TRP A 622 -16.68 10.82 16.52
CA TRP A 622 -16.77 10.08 15.26
C TRP A 622 -15.45 9.47 14.78
N PRO A 623 -14.26 10.11 14.90
CA PRO A 623 -12.99 9.47 14.54
C PRO A 623 -12.75 8.13 15.27
N VAL A 624 -13.25 8.00 16.50
CA VAL A 624 -13.13 6.78 17.33
C VAL A 624 -14.29 5.81 17.09
N ALA A 625 -15.50 6.34 16.86
CA ALA A 625 -16.70 5.55 16.61
C ALA A 625 -16.67 4.88 15.23
N PHE A 626 -16.21 5.62 14.21
CA PHE A 626 -16.21 5.28 12.79
C PHE A 626 -14.80 5.37 12.16
N PRO A 627 -13.80 4.61 12.66
CA PRO A 627 -12.43 4.69 12.16
C PRO A 627 -12.27 4.26 10.70
N ALA A 628 -13.24 3.52 10.15
CA ALA A 628 -13.28 3.15 8.74
C ALA A 628 -13.50 4.33 7.78
N VAL A 629 -14.14 5.40 8.25
CA VAL A 629 -14.39 6.64 7.48
C VAL A 629 -13.37 7.70 7.86
N LEU A 630 -13.20 7.93 9.16
CA LEU A 630 -12.45 9.09 9.69
C LEU A 630 -11.11 8.73 10.32
N GLY A 631 -10.73 7.45 10.39
CA GLY A 631 -9.50 7.02 11.08
C GLY A 631 -8.21 7.50 10.42
N SER A 632 -8.27 7.78 9.12
CA SER A 632 -7.17 8.37 8.34
C SER A 632 -7.16 9.89 8.33
N TRP A 633 -8.17 10.56 8.90
CA TRP A 633 -8.30 12.02 8.88
C TRP A 633 -7.33 12.68 9.84
N ALA A 634 -6.19 13.11 9.31
CA ALA A 634 -5.19 13.89 10.02
C ALA A 634 -4.43 14.78 9.02
N GLU A 635 -4.00 15.95 9.46
CA GLU A 635 -3.00 16.70 8.71
C GLU A 635 -1.65 15.98 8.80
N THR A 636 -0.84 16.09 7.75
CA THR A 636 0.49 15.47 7.70
C THR A 636 1.54 16.46 7.17
N GLY A 637 2.81 16.07 7.25
CA GLY A 637 3.95 16.85 6.77
C GLY A 637 4.56 17.85 7.76
N ASP A 638 5.63 18.52 7.32
CA ASP A 638 6.46 19.42 8.15
C ASP A 638 5.70 20.58 8.81
N ALA A 639 4.58 21.02 8.21
CA ALA A 639 3.77 22.10 8.78
C ALA A 639 3.19 21.72 10.15
N VAL A 640 2.73 20.48 10.32
CA VAL A 640 2.27 19.94 11.60
C VAL A 640 3.40 19.97 12.62
N GLY A 641 4.59 19.49 12.20
CA GLY A 641 5.77 19.47 13.07
C GLY A 641 6.17 20.86 13.56
N ARG A 642 6.17 21.87 12.68
CA ARG A 642 6.45 23.26 13.06
C ARG A 642 5.49 23.76 14.15
N GLU A 643 4.20 23.50 14.02
CA GLU A 643 3.21 23.96 15.01
C GLU A 643 3.33 23.20 16.34
N VAL A 644 3.53 21.88 16.28
CA VAL A 644 3.71 21.05 17.48
C VAL A 644 5.00 21.41 18.23
N GLU A 645 6.11 21.62 17.52
CA GLU A 645 7.38 22.02 18.14
C GLU A 645 7.35 23.47 18.67
N ALA A 646 6.63 24.38 18.00
CA ALA A 646 6.44 25.75 18.49
C ALA A 646 5.70 25.78 19.84
N ALA A 647 4.75 24.87 20.06
CA ALA A 647 4.06 24.71 21.35
C ALA A 647 4.99 24.23 22.49
N LYS A 648 6.10 23.56 22.19
CA LYS A 648 7.06 23.08 23.22
C LYS A 648 7.84 24.22 23.90
N LYS A 649 7.88 25.41 23.31
CA LYS A 649 8.55 26.59 23.89
C LYS A 649 7.81 27.16 25.12
N GLY A 650 6.58 26.70 25.40
CA GLY A 650 5.83 27.03 26.61
C GLY A 650 6.19 26.16 27.83
N ARG A 651 6.28 26.78 29.02
CA ARG A 651 6.40 26.07 30.31
C ARG A 651 5.00 25.66 30.82
N GLY A 652 4.75 24.38 31.10
CA GLY A 652 3.55 23.90 31.80
C GLY A 652 2.88 22.64 31.22
N SER A 653 1.80 22.18 31.88
CA SER A 653 0.99 21.00 31.56
C SER A 653 0.02 21.18 30.38
N GLY A 654 -0.11 22.40 29.83
CA GLY A 654 -1.02 22.75 28.73
C GLY A 654 -0.44 22.63 27.31
N ARG A 655 0.71 21.96 27.13
CA ARG A 655 1.39 21.88 25.82
C ARG A 655 0.56 21.21 24.74
N ASP A 656 -0.29 20.26 25.13
CA ASP A 656 -1.10 19.48 24.19
C ASP A 656 -2.27 20.32 23.69
N ALA A 657 -2.97 20.98 24.61
CA ALA A 657 -3.99 21.96 24.26
C ALA A 657 -3.42 23.09 23.38
N GLN A 658 -2.22 23.58 23.68
CA GLN A 658 -1.57 24.60 22.87
C GLN A 658 -1.17 24.10 21.47
N ALA A 659 -0.66 22.86 21.35
CA ALA A 659 -0.34 22.28 20.05
C ALA A 659 -1.60 22.10 19.19
N ILE A 660 -2.69 21.61 19.80
CA ILE A 660 -3.98 21.43 19.13
C ILE A 660 -4.55 22.78 18.66
N GLU A 661 -4.57 23.80 19.53
CA GLU A 661 -5.07 25.14 19.17
C GLU A 661 -4.26 25.75 18.02
N ARG A 662 -2.93 25.55 18.00
CA ARG A 662 -2.07 26.01 16.92
C ARG A 662 -2.33 25.28 15.61
N VAL A 663 -2.50 23.96 15.64
CA VAL A 663 -2.88 23.17 14.45
C VAL A 663 -4.23 23.63 13.92
N LEU A 664 -5.24 23.82 14.78
CA LEU A 664 -6.53 24.34 14.38
C LEU A 664 -6.41 25.72 13.73
N SER A 665 -5.79 26.67 14.42
CA SER A 665 -5.80 28.08 14.00
C SER A 665 -4.84 28.40 12.87
N ASN A 666 -3.65 27.79 12.85
CA ASN A 666 -2.59 28.16 11.91
C ASN A 666 -2.48 27.21 10.72
N LEU A 667 -3.06 26.01 10.79
CA LEU A 667 -2.97 25.01 9.73
C LEU A 667 -4.35 24.66 9.15
N MET A 668 -5.31 24.27 9.97
CA MET A 668 -6.62 23.82 9.49
C MET A 668 -7.53 24.97 9.08
N GLU A 669 -7.57 26.06 9.85
CA GLU A 669 -8.40 27.24 9.56
C GLU A 669 -8.05 27.89 8.20
N PRO A 670 -6.76 28.09 7.84
CA PRO A 670 -6.40 28.51 6.48
C PRO A 670 -6.77 27.53 5.37
N ARG A 671 -7.03 26.26 5.72
CA ARG A 671 -7.42 25.17 4.82
C ARG A 671 -8.90 24.80 4.96
N ARG A 672 -9.73 25.68 5.54
CA ARG A 672 -11.16 25.44 5.79
C ARG A 672 -11.89 24.92 4.55
N ASP A 673 -11.66 25.53 3.39
CA ASP A 673 -12.35 25.15 2.15
C ASP A 673 -11.99 23.71 1.71
N ALA A 674 -10.74 23.26 1.89
CA ALA A 674 -10.35 21.87 1.63
C ALA A 674 -11.02 20.88 2.61
N TRP A 675 -11.15 21.27 3.88
CA TRP A 675 -11.89 20.47 4.86
C TRP A 675 -13.39 20.42 4.56
N LEU A 676 -13.96 21.51 4.08
CA LEU A 676 -15.34 21.56 3.61
C LEU A 676 -15.55 20.62 2.43
N ASP A 677 -14.68 20.66 1.43
CA ASP A 677 -14.74 19.79 0.26
C ASP A 677 -14.73 18.31 0.66
N ARG A 678 -13.85 17.92 1.59
CA ARG A 678 -13.78 16.55 2.12
C ARG A 678 -15.07 16.13 2.81
N LEU A 679 -15.63 17.00 3.67
CA LEU A 679 -16.88 16.73 4.37
C LEU A 679 -18.07 16.60 3.41
N VAL A 680 -18.12 17.43 2.36
CA VAL A 680 -19.16 17.35 1.34
C VAL A 680 -19.02 16.08 0.52
N VAL A 681 -17.80 15.72 0.09
CA VAL A 681 -17.55 14.45 -0.63
C VAL A 681 -17.97 13.25 0.21
N ASP A 682 -17.62 13.22 1.50
CA ASP A 682 -18.04 12.15 2.39
C ASP A 682 -19.55 12.14 2.65
N THR A 683 -20.19 13.31 2.74
CA THR A 683 -21.66 13.39 2.84
C THR A 683 -22.33 12.80 1.60
N LEU A 684 -21.84 13.14 0.40
CA LEU A 684 -22.32 12.59 -0.86
C LEU A 684 -22.08 11.08 -0.94
N TRP A 685 -20.91 10.59 -0.51
CA TRP A 685 -20.63 9.16 -0.45
C TRP A 685 -21.57 8.43 0.51
N LEU A 686 -21.73 8.92 1.75
CA LEU A 686 -22.64 8.33 2.74
C LEU A 686 -24.08 8.29 2.25
N ARG A 687 -24.54 9.32 1.53
CA ARG A 687 -25.87 9.35 0.90
C ARG A 687 -26.02 8.24 -0.16
N GLN A 688 -24.97 7.97 -0.91
CA GLN A 688 -24.98 7.03 -2.05
C GLN A 688 -24.61 5.60 -1.65
N ALA A 689 -24.02 5.43 -0.46
CA ALA A 689 -23.61 4.16 0.10
C ALA A 689 -24.83 3.33 0.50
N ARG A 690 -24.88 2.07 0.04
CA ARG A 690 -25.99 1.16 0.34
C ARG A 690 -26.11 0.85 1.82
N ASN A 691 -24.98 0.67 2.51
CA ASN A 691 -24.91 0.43 3.95
C ASN A 691 -23.98 1.46 4.60
N ALA A 692 -24.40 2.73 4.62
CA ALA A 692 -23.60 3.79 5.20
C ALA A 692 -23.34 3.54 6.71
N PRO A 693 -22.07 3.62 7.17
CA PRO A 693 -21.73 3.42 8.58
C PRO A 693 -22.14 4.60 9.48
N LEU A 694 -22.35 5.77 8.87
CA LEU A 694 -22.76 7.01 9.51
C LEU A 694 -23.96 7.59 8.74
N ASN A 695 -24.91 8.17 9.47
CA ASN A 695 -26.04 8.85 8.87
C ASN A 695 -25.55 10.11 8.11
N TRP A 696 -25.86 10.22 6.82
CA TRP A 696 -25.35 11.32 5.99
C TRP A 696 -25.93 12.69 6.37
N GLN A 697 -27.16 12.74 6.91
CA GLN A 697 -27.75 13.99 7.40
C GLN A 697 -27.00 14.54 8.62
N ARG A 698 -26.46 13.66 9.48
CA ARG A 698 -25.54 14.07 10.56
C ARG A 698 -24.27 14.70 9.99
N MET A 699 -23.65 14.07 8.98
CA MET A 699 -22.44 14.62 8.33
C MET A 699 -22.74 15.97 7.63
N TYR A 700 -23.91 16.10 7.00
CA TYR A 700 -24.37 17.35 6.38
C TYR A 700 -24.35 18.52 7.38
N HIS A 701 -24.84 18.34 8.61
CA HIS A 701 -24.83 19.39 9.64
C HIS A 701 -23.42 19.84 10.02
N VAL A 702 -22.47 18.91 10.10
CA VAL A 702 -21.06 19.24 10.37
C VAL A 702 -20.43 19.98 9.19
N ALA A 703 -20.72 19.53 7.95
CA ALA A 703 -20.29 20.23 6.75
C ALA A 703 -20.88 21.66 6.68
N GLN A 704 -22.15 21.83 7.05
CA GLN A 704 -22.81 23.13 7.16
C GLN A 704 -22.11 24.04 8.19
N ALA A 705 -21.73 23.50 9.35
CA ALA A 705 -20.99 24.25 10.36
C ALA A 705 -19.60 24.67 9.88
N VAL A 706 -18.90 23.82 9.12
CA VAL A 706 -17.61 24.16 8.52
C VAL A 706 -17.76 25.20 7.41
N ALA A 707 -18.86 25.20 6.66
CA ALA A 707 -19.17 26.22 5.67
C ALA A 707 -19.49 27.59 6.31
N ASP A 708 -20.00 27.62 7.54
CA ASP A 708 -20.26 28.85 8.29
C ASP A 708 -18.95 29.53 8.72
N ARG A 709 -18.62 30.63 8.05
CA ARG A 709 -17.41 31.42 8.34
C ARG A 709 -17.51 32.26 9.62
N THR A 710 -18.68 32.34 10.25
CA THR A 710 -18.84 33.00 11.55
C THR A 710 -18.43 32.11 12.72
N LEU A 711 -18.43 30.79 12.53
CA LEU A 711 -18.03 29.79 13.51
C LEU A 711 -16.58 29.36 13.27
N ALA A 712 -15.70 29.45 14.27
CA ALA A 712 -14.30 29.03 14.11
C ALA A 712 -14.20 27.49 14.07
N LEU A 713 -13.24 26.91 13.33
CA LEU A 713 -13.12 25.45 13.25
C LEU A 713 -12.89 24.80 14.60
N LYS A 714 -12.23 25.49 15.54
CA LYS A 714 -12.03 25.00 16.91
C LYS A 714 -13.33 24.81 17.70
N GLU A 715 -14.40 25.51 17.32
CA GLU A 715 -15.72 25.39 17.95
C GLU A 715 -16.51 24.19 17.39
N ILE A 716 -16.02 23.56 16.31
CA ILE A 716 -16.63 22.38 15.69
C ILE A 716 -15.97 21.13 16.28
N PRO A 717 -16.71 20.27 17.02
CA PRO A 717 -16.09 19.16 17.76
C PRO A 717 -15.32 18.17 16.90
N LEU A 718 -15.81 17.84 15.69
CA LEU A 718 -15.07 17.00 14.74
C LEU A 718 -13.69 17.57 14.39
N MET A 719 -13.62 18.86 14.08
CA MET A 719 -12.37 19.51 13.68
C MET A 719 -11.36 19.53 14.82
N SER A 720 -11.83 19.79 16.04
CA SER A 720 -11.03 19.64 17.26
C SER A 720 -10.53 18.21 17.47
N ALA A 721 -11.34 17.19 17.16
CA ALA A 721 -10.93 15.79 17.25
C ALA A 721 -9.88 15.43 16.19
N VAL A 722 -10.04 15.89 14.94
CA VAL A 722 -9.06 15.71 13.85
C VAL A 722 -7.73 16.39 14.19
N ALA A 723 -7.76 17.61 14.76
CA ALA A 723 -6.55 18.29 15.20
C ALA A 723 -5.83 17.54 16.34
N ARG A 724 -6.58 16.98 17.29
CA ARG A 724 -6.03 16.12 18.35
C ARG A 724 -5.34 14.89 17.75
N TRP A 725 -6.03 14.19 16.85
CA TRP A 725 -5.49 13.01 16.17
C TRP A 725 -4.23 13.32 15.36
N THR A 726 -4.21 14.47 14.68
CA THR A 726 -3.03 15.00 13.96
C THR A 726 -1.82 15.12 14.89
N VAL A 727 -1.98 15.75 16.06
CA VAL A 727 -0.90 15.94 17.04
C VAL A 727 -0.44 14.59 17.62
N GLU A 728 -1.37 13.69 17.91
CA GLU A 728 -1.08 12.34 18.42
C GLU A 728 -0.27 11.51 17.41
N GLN A 729 -0.68 11.49 16.14
CA GLN A 729 0.03 10.78 15.08
C GLN A 729 1.46 11.32 14.88
N TYR A 730 1.64 12.65 14.84
CA TYR A 730 2.96 13.25 14.71
C TYR A 730 3.89 12.82 15.85
N ARG A 731 3.38 12.77 17.09
CA ARG A 731 4.17 12.37 18.26
C ARG A 731 4.47 10.88 18.29
N ALA A 732 3.53 10.03 17.88
CA ALA A 732 3.76 8.59 17.76
C ALA A 732 4.93 8.30 16.80
N LYS A 733 5.03 9.06 15.69
CA LYS A 733 6.16 8.97 14.75
C LYS A 733 7.49 9.49 15.35
N GLY A 734 7.46 10.41 16.31
CA GLY A 734 8.65 11.00 16.94
C GLY A 734 9.24 10.22 18.13
N VAL A 735 8.45 9.42 18.85
CA VAL A 735 8.91 8.65 20.02
C VAL A 735 9.70 7.40 19.63
N GLY A 736 9.49 6.84 18.43
CA GLY A 736 10.25 5.70 17.90
C GLY A 736 11.75 5.95 17.64
N GLY A 737 12.23 7.19 17.73
CA GLY A 737 13.63 7.57 17.46
C GLY A 737 14.48 7.98 18.67
N LYS A 738 13.96 7.87 19.92
CA LYS A 738 14.69 8.33 21.13
C LYS A 738 14.61 7.35 22.31
N GLU A 739 15.17 6.15 22.18
CA GLU A 739 15.56 5.25 23.30
C GLU A 739 16.71 4.35 22.77
N LYS A 740 17.92 4.18 23.32
CA LYS A 740 18.59 4.53 24.59
C LYS A 740 20.08 4.76 24.30
N GLY A 741 20.57 5.99 24.52
CA GLY A 741 22.00 6.28 24.66
C GLY A 741 22.31 6.66 26.11
N LYS A 742 22.32 5.68 27.01
CA LYS A 742 22.98 5.82 28.32
C LYS A 742 24.32 5.08 28.22
N GLY A 743 25.38 5.81 27.91
CA GLY A 743 26.74 5.28 27.98
C GLY A 743 27.13 5.02 29.45
N PRO A 744 27.80 3.90 29.76
CA PRO A 744 28.50 3.76 31.03
C PRO A 744 29.84 4.49 30.95
N ARG A 745 30.24 5.03 32.10
CA ARG A 745 31.56 5.62 32.38
C ARG A 745 32.67 4.57 32.33
#